data_AF-A0A9D8TLJ7-F1
#
_entry.id   AF-A0A9D8TLJ7-F1
#
_cell.length_a   1.000
_cell.length_b   1.000
_cell.length_c   1.000
_cell.angle_alpha   90.00
_cell.angle_beta   90.00
_cell.angle_gamma   90.00
#
_symmetry.space_group_name_H-M   'P 1'
#
loop_
_entity.id
_entity.type
_entity.pdbx_description
1 polymer ?
#
loop_
_entity_poly.entity_id
_entity_poly.type
_entity_poly.pdbx_seq_one_letter_code
_entity_poly.pdbx_strand_id
1 'polypeptide(L)'
;MKNKIILFFVGVFFTLKSAVSLAAPDPNFHIYLCFGQSNMEGQGRIESQDLVVSDRFQMMSTQSCGSRELYKWYAAVPPLAGCYKQLGPADYFGRTMLDNLSPEIKVGVVVVAVGGCDIKLFDKDNYLSYSYNVEDYMKEIIRAYGGNPYGRFIDCAKKAQEAGVIKGILLHQGETNTGDYSWPSKVKGVYENILNDLNLDGKDVPLLVGEVVRTEQGGSCGRHNDVIAKVPSTIPNSYVISAEGLGHQGDFVHFSAESYRKLGARYAEQMLKLLNNEVEIPDAECDKYDSDLKKEAECADYNGTLLALSAQSGSGVVNLSEEDNYVNFTFNVEQDAKYKVYVGYNTIYGYKQIMCNVNGVPKTMDFDYDSEADGKDGMKEMFVGSYSFAKGDNLVKVAPVWTWAPIDYVRIELDTDAPSQEPGVSDVEGFHVDGNKLLDVCDNEFVMRGVNMAYTWYKGSAYDQLKAIRNHGANAVRIVLTDGKDYGTPADDASAVKRLIEACRELGMVAILEVHDETGSDNISDLEDAARYFVNIADVLKGTEASVIINIANEWHNSSSAANWRDGYVRTIPMIRKAGLRHCIMVDAGGYGQNAATIHSYGKDVLAADEENNVIFSIHMYGTAGNKNRVKSNIDGVINQGLALCIGEFGWYHSDGDVDEDL
;
A
#
# COMPACT_ATOMS: atom_id res chain seq x y z
N MET A 1 23.66 72.89 72.89
CA MET A 1 25.06 72.58 72.54
C MET A 1 25.09 71.13 72.08
N LYS A 2 25.11 70.87 70.76
CA LYS A 2 26.30 70.55 69.96
C LYS A 2 27.13 69.42 70.59
N ASN A 3 27.11 68.25 69.97
CA ASN A 3 28.31 67.48 69.69
C ASN A 3 28.16 66.76 68.35
N LYS A 4 29.05 67.14 67.43
CA LYS A 4 29.19 66.60 66.08
C LYS A 4 29.99 65.31 66.15
N ILE A 5 29.55 64.28 65.42
CA ILE A 5 30.45 63.20 64.96
C ILE A 5 30.33 63.15 63.44
N ILE A 6 31.49 63.29 62.81
CA ILE A 6 31.73 63.25 61.37
C ILE A 6 31.79 61.77 60.97
N LEU A 7 30.99 61.34 60.00
CA LEU A 7 31.14 60.03 59.35
C LEU A 7 31.53 60.22 57.88
N PHE A 8 32.58 59.52 57.51
CA PHE A 8 33.17 59.42 56.18
C PHE A 8 32.18 58.77 55.18
N PHE A 9 31.91 59.43 54.06
CA PHE A 9 31.22 58.84 52.91
C PHE A 9 32.27 58.25 51.96
N VAL A 10 32.33 56.93 51.83
CA VAL A 10 33.00 56.24 50.72
C VAL A 10 31.90 55.89 49.71
N GLY A 11 31.90 56.57 48.57
CA GLY A 11 31.00 56.26 47.46
C GLY A 11 31.47 55.02 46.70
N VAL A 12 30.64 53.99 46.65
CA VAL A 12 30.77 52.88 45.70
C VAL A 12 29.68 53.08 44.64
N PHE A 13 30.09 53.49 43.44
CA PHE A 13 29.23 53.49 42.26
C PHE A 13 29.07 52.04 41.78
N PHE A 14 27.92 51.42 42.07
CA PHE A 14 27.48 50.22 41.36
C PHE A 14 26.70 50.65 40.12
N THR A 15 27.31 50.50 38.94
CA THR A 15 26.58 50.56 37.68
C THR A 15 25.77 49.27 37.51
N LEU A 16 24.45 49.35 37.72
CA LEU A 16 23.53 48.29 37.30
C LEU A 16 23.59 48.18 35.77
N LYS A 17 24.29 47.16 35.26
CA LYS A 17 24.01 46.62 33.93
C LYS A 17 22.77 45.75 34.06
N SER A 18 21.64 46.24 33.57
CA SER A 18 20.43 45.44 33.38
C SER A 18 20.78 44.28 32.43
N ALA A 19 20.93 43.07 32.97
CA ALA A 19 20.98 41.87 32.16
C ALA A 19 19.58 41.68 31.56
N VAL A 20 19.45 41.93 30.26
CA VAL A 20 18.27 41.51 29.51
C VAL A 20 18.29 39.99 29.52
N SER A 21 17.38 39.37 30.27
CA SER A 21 17.14 37.93 30.16
C SER A 21 16.60 37.67 28.76
N LEU A 22 17.42 37.08 27.89
CA LEU A 22 16.91 36.47 26.66
C LEU A 22 15.91 35.40 27.08
N ALA A 23 14.73 35.38 26.45
CA ALA A 23 13.77 34.30 26.66
C ALA A 23 14.44 32.97 26.26
N ALA A 24 14.19 31.90 27.02
CA ALA A 24 14.67 30.58 26.64
C ALA A 24 14.02 30.16 25.30
N PRO A 25 14.71 29.33 24.49
CA PRO A 25 14.13 28.78 23.27
C PRO A 25 12.82 28.04 23.57
N ASP A 26 11.84 28.12 22.68
CA ASP A 26 10.56 27.43 22.84
C ASP A 26 10.79 25.91 22.74
N PRO A 27 10.61 25.14 23.83
CA PRO A 27 10.81 23.69 23.78
C PRO A 27 9.83 23.00 22.82
N ASN A 28 8.68 23.64 22.54
CA ASN A 28 7.68 23.13 21.62
C ASN A 28 7.94 23.55 20.17
N PHE A 29 9.00 24.32 19.88
CA PHE A 29 9.39 24.61 18.51
C PHE A 29 10.51 23.64 18.08
N HIS A 30 10.13 22.55 17.44
CA HIS A 30 11.04 21.52 16.95
C HIS A 30 11.67 21.94 15.62
N ILE A 31 12.98 22.02 15.58
CA ILE A 31 13.73 22.53 14.43
C ILE A 31 14.53 21.39 13.80
N TYR A 32 14.49 21.33 12.48
CA TYR A 32 15.21 20.33 11.68
C TYR A 32 16.09 21.03 10.66
N LEU A 33 17.34 20.60 10.62
CA LEU A 33 18.34 21.20 9.72
C LEU A 33 18.46 20.33 8.48
N CYS A 34 18.29 20.93 7.30
CA CYS A 34 18.25 20.22 6.02
C CYS A 34 19.37 20.69 5.10
N PHE A 35 20.19 19.77 4.60
CA PHE A 35 21.25 20.11 3.65
C PHE A 35 21.46 19.04 2.58
N GLY A 36 22.07 19.43 1.47
CA GLY A 36 22.34 18.50 0.36
C GLY A 36 22.46 19.19 -0.99
N GLN A 37 22.13 18.44 -2.05
CA GLN A 37 22.25 18.91 -3.43
C GLN A 37 20.88 19.13 -4.11
N SER A 38 20.79 18.95 -5.43
CA SER A 38 19.62 19.30 -6.25
C SER A 38 18.31 18.67 -5.79
N ASN A 39 18.31 17.44 -5.28
CA ASN A 39 17.11 16.81 -4.71
C ASN A 39 16.69 17.45 -3.37
N MET A 40 17.61 17.82 -2.47
CA MET A 40 17.28 18.62 -1.28
C MET A 40 16.82 20.04 -1.65
N GLU A 41 17.42 20.60 -2.71
CA GLU A 41 17.10 21.93 -3.22
C GLU A 41 15.66 22.00 -3.77
N GLY A 42 15.19 20.88 -4.32
CA GLY A 42 13.84 20.70 -4.86
C GLY A 42 13.77 21.04 -6.35
N GLN A 43 13.38 20.06 -7.16
CA GLN A 43 13.14 20.19 -8.61
C GLN A 43 11.71 19.86 -9.03
N GLY A 44 10.89 19.31 -8.13
CA GLY A 44 9.55 18.84 -8.45
C GLY A 44 8.58 20.00 -8.64
N ARG A 45 7.85 20.01 -9.75
CA ARG A 45 6.86 21.06 -10.02
C ARG A 45 5.93 21.29 -8.82
N ILE A 46 5.85 22.54 -8.36
CA ILE A 46 4.89 22.96 -7.32
C ILE A 46 3.46 22.92 -7.90
N GLU A 47 2.56 22.27 -7.18
CA GLU A 47 1.13 22.15 -7.53
C GLU A 47 0.26 22.83 -6.46
N SER A 48 -1.03 23.00 -6.73
CA SER A 48 -1.95 23.76 -5.86
C SER A 48 -2.01 23.23 -4.43
N GLN A 49 -1.95 21.91 -4.25
CA GLN A 49 -1.93 21.26 -2.94
C GLN A 49 -0.71 21.64 -2.08
N ASP A 50 0.41 22.01 -2.71
CA ASP A 50 1.64 22.32 -1.99
C ASP A 50 1.65 23.75 -1.44
N LEU A 51 0.66 24.58 -1.82
CA LEU A 51 0.58 25.99 -1.43
C LEU A 51 -0.20 26.22 -0.12
N VAL A 52 -0.95 25.23 0.35
CA VAL A 52 -1.71 25.29 1.60
C VAL A 52 -0.81 24.83 2.74
N VAL A 53 -0.39 25.71 3.66
CA VAL A 53 0.58 25.41 4.72
C VAL A 53 0.01 25.80 6.09
N SER A 54 0.17 24.92 7.09
CA SER A 54 -0.17 25.24 8.48
C SER A 54 0.70 26.35 9.03
N ASP A 55 0.13 27.27 9.81
CA ASP A 55 0.89 28.32 10.51
C ASP A 55 1.92 27.76 11.51
N ARG A 56 1.78 26.49 11.92
CA ARG A 56 2.75 25.77 12.76
C ARG A 56 3.98 25.29 11.97
N PHE A 57 3.95 25.32 10.64
CA PHE A 57 5.08 24.94 9.79
C PHE A 57 5.84 26.16 9.30
N GLN A 58 7.07 26.33 9.79
CA GLN A 58 7.89 27.48 9.49
C GLN A 58 9.19 27.10 8.79
N MET A 59 9.61 27.96 7.87
CA MET A 59 10.92 27.87 7.23
C MET A 59 11.71 29.14 7.53
N MET A 60 12.95 28.97 7.99
CA MET A 60 13.87 30.09 8.13
C MET A 60 14.49 30.40 6.78
N SER A 61 14.32 31.64 6.33
CA SER A 61 14.93 32.10 5.10
C SER A 61 16.46 32.14 5.24
N THR A 62 17.15 31.38 4.39
CA THR A 62 18.62 31.27 4.35
C THR A 62 19.26 32.22 3.32
N GLN A 63 18.44 32.99 2.60
CA GLN A 63 18.84 34.02 1.62
C GLN A 63 17.79 35.14 1.55
N SER A 64 18.22 36.38 1.38
CA SER A 64 17.27 37.48 1.14
C SER A 64 16.76 37.49 -0.31
N CYS A 65 15.44 37.44 -0.52
CA CYS A 65 14.83 37.56 -1.83
C CYS A 65 13.34 37.90 -1.80
N GLY A 66 12.90 38.74 -2.74
CA GLY A 66 11.53 39.24 -2.77
C GLY A 66 11.18 39.91 -1.44
N SER A 67 10.14 39.39 -0.76
CA SER A 67 9.73 39.81 0.58
C SER A 67 10.41 39.04 1.72
N ARG A 68 11.22 38.01 1.44
CA ARG A 68 11.92 37.22 2.44
C ARG A 68 13.25 37.88 2.79
N GLU A 69 13.41 38.23 4.06
CA GLU A 69 14.67 38.62 4.68
C GLU A 69 15.37 37.39 5.29
N LEU A 70 16.69 37.31 5.08
CA LEU A 70 17.59 36.36 5.73
C LEU A 70 17.38 36.31 7.25
N TYR A 71 17.43 35.11 7.83
CA TYR A 71 17.27 34.81 9.27
C TYR A 71 15.85 34.95 9.83
N LYS A 72 14.85 35.30 9.01
CA LYS A 72 13.46 35.40 9.44
C LYS A 72 12.69 34.11 9.15
N TRP A 73 11.74 33.81 10.02
CA TRP A 73 10.81 32.70 9.87
C TRP A 73 9.59 33.12 9.05
N TYR A 74 9.18 32.28 8.11
CA TYR A 74 7.99 32.43 7.29
C TYR A 74 7.18 31.13 7.32
N ALA A 75 5.90 31.19 6.95
CA ALA A 75 5.17 29.99 6.61
C ALA A 75 5.96 29.21 5.55
N ALA A 76 6.10 27.90 5.74
CA ALA A 76 6.90 27.02 4.90
C ALA A 76 6.17 26.69 3.58
N VAL A 77 5.82 27.72 2.81
CA VAL A 77 5.28 27.62 1.46
C VAL A 77 6.45 27.43 0.48
N PRO A 78 6.44 26.38 -0.37
CA PRO A 78 7.51 26.14 -1.32
C PRO A 78 7.70 27.36 -2.25
N PRO A 79 8.95 27.61 -2.69
CA PRO A 79 10.14 26.80 -2.42
C PRO A 79 10.83 27.09 -1.08
N LEU A 80 11.47 26.07 -0.48
CA LEU A 80 12.10 26.16 0.84
C LEU A 80 13.63 26.38 0.81
N ALA A 81 14.35 25.77 -0.14
CA ALA A 81 15.81 25.82 -0.21
C ALA A 81 16.38 27.02 -0.98
N GLY A 82 15.53 27.92 -1.47
CA GLY A 82 15.95 29.06 -2.27
C GLY A 82 14.81 29.65 -3.07
N CYS A 83 15.01 30.87 -3.57
CA CYS A 83 13.94 31.74 -4.03
C CYS A 83 13.30 31.32 -5.35
N TYR A 84 14.03 30.55 -6.16
CA TYR A 84 13.63 30.13 -7.50
C TYR A 84 13.68 28.61 -7.65
N LYS A 85 13.60 27.90 -6.53
CA LYS A 85 13.62 26.44 -6.48
C LYS A 85 12.21 25.90 -6.54
N GLN A 86 12.07 24.59 -6.40
CA GLN A 86 10.81 23.90 -6.55
C GLN A 86 10.52 23.06 -5.30
N LEU A 87 9.63 22.07 -5.41
CA LEU A 87 9.28 21.16 -4.32
C LEU A 87 10.45 20.22 -4.02
N GLY A 88 10.81 20.10 -2.74
CA GLY A 88 11.83 19.18 -2.23
C GLY A 88 11.30 18.32 -1.07
N PRO A 89 12.14 17.41 -0.52
CA PRO A 89 11.70 16.51 0.54
C PRO A 89 11.40 17.23 1.87
N ALA A 90 12.02 18.38 2.12
CA ALA A 90 11.78 19.17 3.33
C ALA A 90 10.33 19.69 3.44
N ASP A 91 9.66 19.88 2.30
CA ASP A 91 8.27 20.35 2.24
C ASP A 91 7.31 19.38 2.93
N TYR A 92 7.33 18.11 2.51
CA TYR A 92 6.43 17.11 3.09
C TYR A 92 6.98 16.49 4.36
N PHE A 93 8.29 16.60 4.62
CA PHE A 93 8.83 16.30 5.94
C PHE A 93 8.12 17.11 7.04
N GLY A 94 8.14 18.45 6.95
CA GLY A 94 7.61 19.26 8.05
C GLY A 94 6.09 19.20 8.18
N ARG A 95 5.37 19.04 7.05
CA ARG A 95 3.92 18.78 7.02
C ARG A 95 3.60 17.48 7.77
N THR A 96 4.23 16.38 7.34
CA THR A 96 4.04 15.10 7.99
C THR A 96 4.48 15.14 9.45
N MET A 97 5.56 15.82 9.85
CA MET A 97 5.89 15.98 11.28
C MET A 97 4.74 16.65 12.07
N LEU A 98 4.15 17.73 11.56
CA LEU A 98 3.08 18.47 12.26
C LEU A 98 1.75 17.76 12.34
N ASP A 99 1.47 16.89 11.37
CA ASP A 99 0.29 16.04 11.41
C ASP A 99 0.35 15.09 12.63
N ASN A 100 1.54 14.90 13.23
CA ASN A 100 1.83 13.87 14.24
C ASN A 100 2.34 14.31 15.58
N LEU A 101 2.82 15.54 15.64
CA LEU A 101 3.24 16.13 16.87
C LEU A 101 2.04 16.82 17.51
N SER A 102 2.04 16.85 18.85
CA SER A 102 1.01 17.54 19.63
C SER A 102 0.69 18.92 19.03
N PRO A 103 -0.59 19.38 19.06
CA PRO A 103 -1.00 20.68 18.51
C PRO A 103 -0.18 21.87 19.00
N GLU A 104 0.41 21.77 20.20
CA GLU A 104 1.28 22.78 20.80
C GLU A 104 2.66 22.85 20.14
N ILE A 105 3.07 21.80 19.42
CA ILE A 105 4.35 21.71 18.74
C ILE A 105 4.31 22.44 17.39
N LYS A 106 5.33 23.26 17.15
CA LYS A 106 5.65 23.86 15.85
C LYS A 106 6.84 23.14 15.25
N VAL A 107 6.91 23.11 13.92
CA VAL A 107 8.02 22.52 13.18
C VAL A 107 8.70 23.60 12.36
N GLY A 108 10.01 23.71 12.50
CA GLY A 108 10.86 24.65 11.79
C GLY A 108 11.85 23.91 10.90
N VAL A 109 12.02 24.34 9.65
CA VAL A 109 13.09 23.83 8.78
C VAL A 109 14.06 24.94 8.40
N VAL A 110 15.35 24.58 8.39
CA VAL A 110 16.44 25.43 7.89
C VAL A 110 17.09 24.69 6.73
N VAL A 111 16.91 25.18 5.50
CA VAL A 111 17.35 24.46 4.30
C VAL A 111 18.49 25.20 3.61
N VAL A 112 19.62 24.53 3.43
CA VAL A 112 20.75 24.98 2.60
C VAL A 112 21.16 23.87 1.67
N ALA A 113 20.86 24.04 0.38
CA ALA A 113 21.21 23.07 -0.64
C ALA A 113 21.81 23.74 -1.88
N VAL A 114 22.70 23.02 -2.57
CA VAL A 114 23.36 23.51 -3.79
C VAL A 114 23.30 22.42 -4.86
N GLY A 115 22.53 22.65 -5.93
CA GLY A 115 22.43 21.71 -7.05
C GLY A 115 23.79 21.28 -7.61
N GLY A 116 23.99 19.96 -7.76
CA GLY A 116 25.20 19.37 -8.35
C GLY A 116 26.45 19.34 -7.46
N CYS A 117 26.40 19.79 -6.21
CA CYS A 117 27.59 19.86 -5.38
C CYS A 117 28.10 18.49 -4.86
N ASP A 118 29.41 18.37 -4.72
CA ASP A 118 30.07 17.33 -3.91
C ASP A 118 29.87 17.64 -2.41
N ILE A 119 29.75 16.61 -1.57
CA ILE A 119 29.67 16.75 -0.09
C ILE A 119 30.78 17.62 0.50
N LYS A 120 31.95 17.71 -0.15
CA LYS A 120 33.05 18.61 0.22
C LYS A 120 32.66 20.09 0.30
N LEU A 121 31.61 20.52 -0.39
CA LEU A 121 31.12 21.90 -0.27
C LEU A 121 30.59 22.21 1.14
N PHE A 122 30.16 21.18 1.87
CA PHE A 122 29.72 21.27 3.26
C PHE A 122 30.82 20.92 4.27
N ASP A 123 32.05 20.67 3.83
CA ASP A 123 33.19 20.42 4.70
C ASP A 123 33.89 21.73 5.10
N LYS A 124 34.20 21.89 6.39
CA LYS A 124 34.79 23.12 6.95
C LYS A 124 36.11 23.52 6.31
N ASP A 125 36.96 22.54 6.02
CA ASP A 125 38.34 22.80 5.60
C ASP A 125 38.47 22.77 4.07
N ASN A 126 37.65 21.96 3.41
CA ASN A 126 37.78 21.69 1.98
C ASN A 126 36.85 22.52 1.09
N TYR A 127 35.82 23.19 1.62
CA TYR A 127 34.82 23.90 0.79
C TYR A 127 35.44 24.94 -0.15
N LEU A 128 36.44 25.71 0.30
CA LEU A 128 37.10 26.75 -0.52
C LEU A 128 37.78 26.16 -1.74
N SER A 129 38.58 25.09 -1.55
CA SER A 129 39.32 24.45 -2.62
C SER A 129 38.40 23.83 -3.67
N TYR A 130 37.25 23.29 -3.24
CA TYR A 130 36.22 22.78 -4.14
C TYR A 130 35.53 23.92 -4.90
N SER A 131 35.08 24.96 -4.20
CA SER A 131 34.27 26.06 -4.77
C SER A 131 34.95 26.87 -5.89
N TYR A 132 36.28 26.79 -6.03
CA TYR A 132 37.03 27.55 -7.03
C TYR A 132 36.83 27.03 -8.46
N ASN A 133 36.65 25.71 -8.62
CA ASN A 133 36.66 25.01 -9.92
C ASN A 133 35.28 24.45 -10.32
N VAL A 134 34.19 24.95 -9.73
CA VAL A 134 32.82 24.53 -10.06
C VAL A 134 32.25 25.29 -11.25
N GLU A 135 31.16 24.78 -11.82
CA GLU A 135 30.43 25.44 -12.91
C GLU A 135 29.85 26.81 -12.48
N ASP A 136 29.68 27.72 -13.44
CA ASP A 136 29.30 29.10 -13.15
C ASP A 136 27.93 29.23 -12.48
N TYR A 137 26.96 28.39 -12.85
CA TYR A 137 25.65 28.35 -12.18
C TYR A 137 25.80 28.03 -10.68
N MET A 138 26.72 27.14 -10.33
CA MET A 138 26.96 26.74 -8.93
C MET A 138 27.66 27.87 -8.16
N LYS A 139 28.58 28.61 -8.79
CA LYS A 139 29.21 29.80 -8.18
C LYS A 139 28.20 30.87 -7.81
N GLU A 140 27.11 31.00 -8.56
CA GLU A 140 26.04 31.96 -8.24
C GLU A 140 25.26 31.53 -7.01
N ILE A 141 24.88 30.24 -6.92
CA ILE A 141 24.20 29.69 -5.75
C ILE A 141 25.09 29.80 -4.50
N ILE A 142 26.37 29.45 -4.61
CA ILE A 142 27.37 29.57 -3.53
C ILE A 142 27.47 31.03 -3.06
N ARG A 143 27.51 32.00 -3.99
CA ARG A 143 27.52 33.43 -3.67
C ARG A 143 26.26 33.88 -2.96
N ALA A 144 25.09 33.36 -3.33
CA ALA A 144 23.82 33.67 -2.65
C ALA A 144 23.83 33.26 -1.17
N TYR A 145 24.57 32.20 -0.83
CA TYR A 145 24.82 31.81 0.57
C TYR A 145 25.98 32.57 1.24
N GLY A 146 26.59 33.55 0.58
CA GLY A 146 27.71 34.33 1.11
C GLY A 146 29.09 33.72 0.83
N GLY A 147 29.19 32.81 -0.14
CA GLY A 147 30.45 32.17 -0.53
C GLY A 147 30.81 30.93 0.30
N ASN A 148 30.07 30.64 1.37
CA ASN A 148 30.27 29.49 2.23
C ASN A 148 28.92 28.88 2.64
N PRO A 149 28.40 27.88 1.89
CA PRO A 149 27.13 27.22 2.20
C PRO A 149 27.11 26.56 3.59
N TYR A 150 28.21 25.91 4.01
CA TYR A 150 28.31 25.37 5.37
C TYR A 150 28.22 26.46 6.43
N GLY A 151 28.98 27.54 6.26
CA GLY A 151 28.95 28.68 7.18
C GLY A 151 27.56 29.30 7.29
N ARG A 152 26.87 29.47 6.14
CA ARG A 152 25.48 29.93 6.12
C ARG A 152 24.55 29.01 6.89
N PHE A 153 24.69 27.70 6.70
CA PHE A 153 23.89 26.69 7.37
C PHE A 153 24.06 26.76 8.89
N ILE A 154 25.30 26.87 9.37
CA ILE A 154 25.61 27.04 10.80
C ILE A 154 25.08 28.36 11.35
N ASP A 155 25.24 29.48 10.63
CA ASP A 155 24.73 30.78 11.07
C ASP A 155 23.20 30.77 11.22
N CYS A 156 22.49 30.16 10.27
CA CYS A 156 21.04 30.01 10.35
C CYS A 156 20.63 29.06 11.47
N ALA A 157 21.35 27.94 11.66
CA ALA A 157 21.07 26.99 12.73
C ALA A 157 21.28 27.62 14.13
N LYS A 158 22.34 28.41 14.33
CA LYS A 158 22.55 29.19 15.57
C LYS A 158 21.41 30.16 15.82
N LYS A 159 20.93 30.83 14.77
CA LYS A 159 19.77 31.71 14.88
C LYS A 159 18.50 30.93 15.22
N ALA A 160 18.35 29.74 14.66
CA ALA A 160 17.23 28.86 14.90
C ALA A 160 17.19 28.37 16.36
N GLN A 161 18.35 28.10 16.98
CA GLN A 161 18.48 27.78 18.40
C GLN A 161 18.01 28.90 19.34
N GLU A 162 17.93 30.16 18.87
CA GLU A 162 17.32 31.24 19.67
C GLU A 162 15.79 31.13 19.74
N ALA A 163 15.17 30.41 18.81
CA ALA A 163 13.72 30.28 18.70
C ALA A 163 13.20 28.93 19.21
N GLY A 164 13.93 27.84 19.00
CA GLY A 164 13.47 26.49 19.34
C GLY A 164 14.59 25.47 19.52
N VAL A 165 14.24 24.19 19.54
CA VAL A 165 15.15 23.07 19.83
C VAL A 165 15.43 22.27 18.56
N ILE A 166 16.70 22.07 18.23
CA ILE A 166 17.09 21.21 17.10
C ILE A 166 16.88 19.75 17.50
N LYS A 167 16.05 19.03 16.73
CA LYS A 167 15.63 17.65 17.00
C LYS A 167 16.17 16.62 16.00
N GLY A 168 16.77 17.05 14.90
CA GLY A 168 17.32 16.14 13.89
C GLY A 168 17.93 16.87 12.69
N ILE A 169 18.67 16.12 11.88
CA ILE A 169 19.34 16.61 10.68
C ILE A 169 18.95 15.72 9.48
N LEU A 170 18.57 16.35 8.38
CA LEU A 170 18.22 15.69 7.12
C LEU A 170 19.30 15.98 6.07
N LEU A 171 19.85 14.92 5.51
CA LEU A 171 20.75 14.95 4.36
C LEU A 171 20.08 14.29 3.17
N HIS A 172 20.06 14.98 2.03
CA HIS A 172 19.67 14.37 0.76
C HIS A 172 20.67 14.73 -0.34
N GLN A 173 21.61 13.81 -0.58
CA GLN A 173 22.76 13.99 -1.47
C GLN A 173 23.39 12.65 -1.82
N GLY A 174 24.05 12.56 -2.98
CA GLY A 174 24.89 11.41 -3.32
C GLY A 174 25.25 11.31 -4.81
N GLU A 175 24.49 11.96 -5.67
CA GLU A 175 24.59 11.80 -7.12
C GLU A 175 25.94 12.26 -7.67
N THR A 176 26.45 13.42 -7.24
CA THR A 176 27.79 13.90 -7.62
C THR A 176 28.91 13.01 -7.04
N ASN A 177 28.65 12.34 -5.92
CA ASN A 177 29.58 11.44 -5.24
C ASN A 177 29.40 9.97 -5.66
N THR A 178 28.65 9.69 -6.73
CA THR A 178 28.35 8.32 -7.17
C THR A 178 29.64 7.50 -7.37
N GLY A 179 29.78 6.40 -6.61
CA GLY A 179 30.95 5.51 -6.64
C GLY A 179 32.08 5.90 -5.68
N ASP A 180 31.95 6.98 -4.90
CA ASP A 180 32.91 7.35 -3.87
C ASP A 180 32.65 6.60 -2.55
N TYR A 181 33.34 5.49 -2.34
CA TYR A 181 33.20 4.69 -1.11
C TYR A 181 33.69 5.40 0.17
N SER A 182 34.39 6.53 0.06
CA SER A 182 34.78 7.35 1.23
C SER A 182 33.68 8.30 1.69
N TRP A 183 32.58 8.40 0.93
CA TRP A 183 31.49 9.32 1.19
C TRP A 183 30.87 9.21 2.60
N PRO A 184 30.61 8.01 3.18
CA PRO A 184 30.07 7.91 4.54
C PRO A 184 30.99 8.56 5.59
N SER A 185 32.31 8.43 5.44
CA SER A 185 33.28 9.08 6.33
C SER A 185 33.29 10.60 6.17
N LYS A 186 33.05 11.12 4.96
CA LYS A 186 32.92 12.58 4.72
C LYS A 186 31.64 13.12 5.34
N VAL A 187 30.52 12.42 5.15
CA VAL A 187 29.24 12.73 5.79
C VAL A 187 29.39 12.76 7.31
N LYS A 188 30.09 11.77 7.89
CA LYS A 188 30.42 11.76 9.31
C LYS A 188 31.17 13.03 9.75
N GLY A 189 32.21 13.42 9.02
CA GLY A 189 32.96 14.63 9.32
C GLY A 189 32.08 15.90 9.29
N VAL A 190 31.20 16.03 8.29
CA VAL A 190 30.24 17.15 8.22
C VAL A 190 29.26 17.12 9.39
N TYR A 191 28.67 15.96 9.69
CA TYR A 191 27.73 15.77 10.79
C TYR A 191 28.35 16.10 12.16
N GLU A 192 29.54 15.56 12.45
CA GLU A 192 30.27 15.85 13.70
C GLU A 192 30.65 17.33 13.80
N ASN A 193 31.01 17.96 12.68
CA ASN A 193 31.26 19.40 12.65
C ASN A 193 30.00 20.22 12.98
N ILE A 194 28.82 19.83 12.45
CA ILE A 194 27.54 20.47 12.77
C ILE A 194 27.23 20.33 14.27
N LEU A 195 27.34 19.13 14.83
CA LEU A 195 27.10 18.89 16.26
C LEU A 195 28.01 19.77 17.12
N ASN A 196 29.31 19.82 16.80
CA ASN A 196 30.29 20.61 17.54
C ASN A 196 30.01 22.12 17.45
N ASP A 197 29.72 22.66 16.26
CA ASP A 197 29.50 24.10 16.07
C ASP A 197 28.21 24.62 16.68
N LEU A 198 27.24 23.73 16.86
CA LEU A 198 25.93 24.02 17.46
C LEU A 198 25.83 23.54 18.91
N ASN A 199 26.89 22.92 19.45
CA ASN A 199 26.92 22.35 20.79
C ASN A 199 25.74 21.40 21.05
N LEU A 200 25.53 20.47 20.12
CA LEU A 200 24.47 19.44 20.16
C LEU A 200 25.05 18.09 20.58
N ASP A 201 24.24 17.28 21.26
CA ASP A 201 24.59 15.90 21.57
C ASP A 201 24.11 14.97 20.45
N GLY A 202 25.05 14.21 19.88
CA GLY A 202 24.77 13.30 18.76
C GLY A 202 23.83 12.15 19.12
N LYS A 203 23.53 11.90 20.40
CA LYS A 203 22.50 10.94 20.82
C LYS A 203 21.07 11.49 20.67
N ASP A 204 20.90 12.81 20.80
CA ASP A 204 19.60 13.49 20.82
C ASP A 204 19.20 14.03 19.44
N VAL A 205 20.15 14.09 18.50
CA VAL A 205 19.97 14.71 17.18
C VAL A 205 20.35 13.70 16.08
N PRO A 206 19.45 12.79 15.67
CA PRO A 206 19.74 11.79 14.66
C PRO A 206 20.00 12.40 13.27
N LEU A 207 20.80 11.69 12.47
CA LEU A 207 21.03 12.00 11.05
C LEU A 207 20.18 11.09 10.16
N LEU A 208 19.27 11.67 9.38
CA LEU A 208 18.47 10.95 8.38
C LEU A 208 19.06 11.21 6.99
N VAL A 209 19.38 10.15 6.25
CA VAL A 209 20.03 10.22 4.93
C VAL A 209 19.19 9.52 3.88
N GLY A 210 18.76 10.24 2.85
CA GLY A 210 17.89 9.69 1.81
C GLY A 210 18.67 9.05 0.68
N GLU A 211 18.15 7.93 0.20
CA GLU A 211 18.60 7.30 -1.03
C GLU A 211 18.32 8.20 -2.25
N VAL A 212 19.18 8.10 -3.26
CA VAL A 212 18.94 8.70 -4.57
C VAL A 212 18.00 7.80 -5.38
N VAL A 213 17.46 8.28 -6.50
CA VAL A 213 16.62 7.47 -7.40
C VAL A 213 17.32 6.15 -7.69
N ARG A 214 16.69 5.01 -7.36
CA ARG A 214 17.37 3.71 -7.45
C ARG A 214 17.46 3.22 -8.88
N THR A 215 18.36 2.26 -9.08
CA THR A 215 18.68 1.71 -10.40
C THR A 215 17.46 1.04 -11.02
N GLU A 216 16.64 0.33 -10.23
CA GLU A 216 15.46 -0.36 -10.74
C GLU A 216 14.32 0.59 -11.16
N GLN A 217 14.33 1.86 -10.72
CA GLN A 217 13.44 2.92 -11.20
C GLN A 217 14.10 3.80 -12.28
N GLY A 218 15.20 3.35 -12.89
CA GLY A 218 15.89 4.04 -13.98
C GLY A 218 16.86 5.15 -13.53
N GLY A 219 17.19 5.23 -12.24
CA GLY A 219 18.08 6.24 -11.69
C GLY A 219 19.53 6.10 -12.17
N SER A 220 20.08 7.16 -12.77
CA SER A 220 21.46 7.19 -13.29
C SER A 220 22.53 7.02 -12.18
N CYS A 221 22.17 7.40 -10.96
CA CYS A 221 23.06 7.38 -9.79
C CYS A 221 22.68 6.28 -8.77
N GLY A 222 21.73 5.40 -9.10
CA GLY A 222 21.15 4.43 -8.16
C GLY A 222 22.18 3.51 -7.49
N ARG A 223 23.30 3.20 -8.15
CA ARG A 223 24.43 2.44 -7.58
C ARG A 223 25.08 3.11 -6.35
N HIS A 224 24.85 4.40 -6.11
CA HIS A 224 25.35 5.07 -4.92
C HIS A 224 24.57 4.67 -3.65
N ASN A 225 23.37 4.11 -3.79
CA ASN A 225 22.60 3.63 -2.65
C ASN A 225 23.36 2.53 -1.87
N ASP A 226 24.21 1.72 -2.52
CA ASP A 226 25.12 0.76 -1.87
C ASP A 226 26.13 1.44 -0.92
N VAL A 227 26.45 2.72 -1.18
CA VAL A 227 27.34 3.53 -0.34
C VAL A 227 26.53 4.20 0.76
N ILE A 228 25.34 4.73 0.45
CA ILE A 228 24.42 5.34 1.44
C ILE A 228 24.02 4.31 2.50
N ALA A 229 23.75 3.06 2.12
CA ALA A 229 23.42 1.96 3.02
C ALA A 229 24.50 1.70 4.11
N LYS A 230 25.74 2.18 3.90
CA LYS A 230 26.85 2.04 4.85
C LYS A 230 26.91 3.16 5.88
N VAL A 231 26.12 4.23 5.75
CA VAL A 231 26.13 5.36 6.70
C VAL A 231 25.84 4.91 8.15
N PRO A 232 24.84 4.07 8.44
CA PRO A 232 24.58 3.60 9.82
C PRO A 232 25.74 2.84 10.47
N SER A 233 26.57 2.16 9.65
CA SER A 233 27.78 1.48 10.16
C SER A 233 28.92 2.45 10.56
N THR A 234 28.85 3.68 10.05
CA THR A 234 29.86 4.73 10.27
C THR A 234 29.39 5.76 11.31
N ILE A 235 28.08 6.03 11.37
CA ILE A 235 27.41 6.98 12.24
C ILE A 235 26.26 6.24 12.96
N PRO A 236 26.45 5.79 14.21
CA PRO A 236 25.46 4.91 14.86
C PRO A 236 24.05 5.51 15.02
N ASN A 237 23.93 6.82 15.30
CA ASN A 237 22.64 7.51 15.37
C ASN A 237 22.25 8.08 14.00
N SER A 238 22.22 7.22 12.97
CA SER A 238 21.80 7.61 11.62
C SER A 238 20.95 6.54 10.94
N TYR A 239 20.08 7.00 10.05
CA TYR A 239 19.04 6.19 9.44
C TYR A 239 18.93 6.47 7.94
N VAL A 240 18.84 5.41 7.14
CA VAL A 240 18.70 5.52 5.69
C VAL A 240 17.21 5.57 5.33
N ILE A 241 16.83 6.56 4.53
CA ILE A 241 15.45 6.76 4.08
C ILE A 241 15.33 6.20 2.67
N SER A 242 14.53 5.15 2.53
CA SER A 242 14.37 4.39 1.28
C SER A 242 13.74 5.22 0.16
N ALA A 243 14.29 5.10 -1.04
CA ALA A 243 13.74 5.62 -2.30
C ALA A 243 12.98 4.56 -3.11
N GLU A 244 12.67 3.41 -2.51
CA GLU A 244 11.97 2.31 -3.17
C GLU A 244 10.62 2.72 -3.74
N GLY A 245 10.37 2.37 -5.00
CA GLY A 245 9.12 2.67 -5.69
C GLY A 245 8.94 4.16 -6.04
N LEU A 246 9.95 5.00 -5.83
CA LEU A 246 9.87 6.42 -6.15
C LEU A 246 10.39 6.72 -7.56
N GLY A 247 9.51 7.20 -8.44
CA GLY A 247 9.83 7.56 -9.81
C GLY A 247 10.55 8.91 -9.97
N HIS A 248 11.26 9.08 -11.08
CA HIS A 248 11.94 10.32 -11.46
C HIS A 248 11.11 11.18 -12.44
N GLN A 249 11.41 12.47 -12.55
CA GLN A 249 10.68 13.41 -13.43
C GLN A 249 11.01 13.29 -14.94
N GLY A 250 11.83 12.32 -15.32
CA GLY A 250 12.19 12.01 -16.72
C GLY A 250 13.63 12.33 -17.09
N ASP A 251 14.40 12.90 -16.15
CA ASP A 251 15.83 13.20 -16.31
C ASP A 251 16.74 12.16 -15.64
N PHE A 252 16.17 11.07 -15.13
CA PHE A 252 16.87 9.94 -14.49
C PHE A 252 17.65 10.29 -13.21
N VAL A 253 17.47 11.50 -12.66
CA VAL A 253 18.24 11.99 -11.49
C VAL A 253 17.34 12.58 -10.41
N HIS A 254 16.34 13.37 -10.81
CA HIS A 254 15.49 14.07 -9.87
C HIS A 254 14.14 13.37 -9.71
N PHE A 255 13.66 13.31 -8.47
CA PHE A 255 12.35 12.77 -8.16
C PHE A 255 11.22 13.56 -8.84
N SER A 256 10.12 12.91 -9.18
CA SER A 256 8.88 13.60 -9.54
C SER A 256 8.32 14.38 -8.35
N ALA A 257 7.38 15.32 -8.57
CA ALA A 257 6.70 16.02 -7.48
C ALA A 257 6.05 15.04 -6.50
N GLU A 258 5.32 14.03 -7.02
CA GLU A 258 4.74 12.95 -6.21
C GLU A 258 5.80 12.21 -5.38
N SER A 259 6.95 11.86 -5.97
CA SER A 259 8.04 11.19 -5.29
C SER A 259 8.69 12.04 -4.20
N TYR A 260 8.82 13.36 -4.39
CA TYR A 260 9.32 14.25 -3.33
C TYR A 260 8.37 14.29 -2.13
N ARG A 261 7.05 14.27 -2.37
CA ARG A 261 6.06 14.22 -1.28
C ARG A 261 6.20 12.94 -0.47
N LYS A 262 6.25 11.79 -1.18
CA LYS A 262 6.43 10.46 -0.55
C LYS A 262 7.76 10.37 0.19
N LEU A 263 8.85 10.83 -0.41
CA LEU A 263 10.17 10.82 0.21
C LEU A 263 10.22 11.70 1.46
N GLY A 264 9.67 12.93 1.39
CA GLY A 264 9.57 13.83 2.53
C GLY A 264 8.79 13.23 3.70
N ALA A 265 7.66 12.57 3.41
CA ALA A 265 6.91 11.82 4.40
C ALA A 265 7.78 10.71 5.04
N ARG A 266 8.49 9.89 4.26
CA ARG A 266 9.38 8.84 4.79
C ARG A 266 10.47 9.37 5.73
N TYR A 267 11.02 10.56 5.48
CA TYR A 267 11.92 11.21 6.44
C TYR A 267 11.22 11.51 7.78
N ALA A 268 10.00 12.04 7.73
CA ALA A 268 9.24 12.38 8.93
C ALA A 268 8.87 11.13 9.73
N GLU A 269 8.44 10.06 9.06
CA GLU A 269 8.09 8.79 9.68
C GLU A 269 9.24 8.21 10.49
N GLN A 270 10.44 8.16 9.91
CA GLN A 270 11.62 7.70 10.64
C GLN A 270 11.93 8.59 11.85
N MET A 271 11.81 9.91 11.71
CA MET A 271 12.04 10.84 12.82
C MET A 271 11.01 10.66 13.94
N LEU A 272 9.74 10.43 13.60
CA LEU A 272 8.67 10.22 14.57
C LEU A 272 8.84 8.91 15.35
N LYS A 273 9.30 7.83 14.70
CA LYS A 273 9.70 6.58 15.39
C LYS A 273 10.75 6.84 16.48
N LEU A 274 11.73 7.70 16.19
CA LEU A 274 12.78 8.05 17.14
C LEU A 274 12.31 8.93 18.30
N LEU A 275 11.27 9.75 18.07
CA LEU A 275 10.68 10.60 19.11
C LEU A 275 9.70 9.83 20.03
N ASN A 276 9.08 8.74 19.54
CA ASN A 276 8.00 8.03 20.24
C ASN A 276 8.47 6.84 21.12
N ASN A 277 9.75 6.49 21.13
CA ASN A 277 10.29 5.38 21.95
C ASN A 277 10.30 5.66 23.48
N GLU A 278 9.53 6.64 23.98
CA GLU A 278 9.47 7.03 25.40
C GLU A 278 8.02 7.10 25.98
N VAL A 279 7.09 6.23 25.57
CA VAL A 279 5.74 6.18 26.18
C VAL A 279 5.49 4.88 26.94
N GLU A 280 5.30 4.97 28.26
CA GLU A 280 4.75 3.90 29.10
C GLU A 280 3.23 3.84 28.86
N ILE A 281 2.72 2.70 28.40
CA ILE A 281 1.30 2.51 28.08
C ILE A 281 0.65 1.69 29.21
N PRO A 282 -0.48 2.13 29.77
CA PRO A 282 -1.21 1.35 30.78
C PRO A 282 -1.64 -0.02 30.24
N ASP A 283 -1.83 -0.99 31.14
CA ASP A 283 -2.38 -2.32 30.79
C ASP A 283 -3.72 -2.20 30.04
N ALA A 284 -3.95 -3.07 29.05
CA ALA A 284 -5.16 -3.04 28.22
C ALA A 284 -6.43 -3.34 29.04
N GLU A 285 -7.41 -2.42 29.03
CA GLU A 285 -8.69 -2.55 29.75
C GLU A 285 -9.77 -3.24 28.88
N CYS A 286 -9.48 -4.42 28.33
CA CYS A 286 -10.32 -5.06 27.31
C CYS A 286 -11.80 -5.24 27.72
N ASP A 287 -12.06 -5.72 28.94
CA ASP A 287 -13.42 -5.96 29.44
C ASP A 287 -14.34 -4.72 29.46
N LYS A 288 -13.76 -3.52 29.39
CA LYS A 288 -14.49 -2.26 29.48
C LYS A 288 -14.85 -1.68 28.11
N TYR A 289 -14.03 -1.95 27.10
CA TYR A 289 -14.13 -1.28 25.79
C TYR A 289 -14.51 -2.23 24.65
N ASP A 290 -14.23 -3.53 24.80
CA ASP A 290 -14.74 -4.55 23.89
C ASP A 290 -16.24 -4.79 24.07
N SER A 291 -16.88 -5.20 22.98
CA SER A 291 -18.23 -5.77 22.95
C SER A 291 -18.30 -6.86 21.88
N ASP A 292 -19.48 -7.46 21.69
CA ASP A 292 -19.71 -8.44 20.62
C ASP A 292 -19.59 -7.83 19.22
N LEU A 293 -19.78 -6.51 19.09
CA LEU A 293 -19.81 -5.80 17.81
C LEU A 293 -18.69 -4.76 17.65
N LYS A 294 -17.83 -4.58 18.66
CA LYS A 294 -16.66 -3.67 18.61
C LYS A 294 -15.49 -4.30 19.37
N LYS A 295 -14.32 -4.32 18.77
CA LYS A 295 -13.08 -4.88 19.34
C LYS A 295 -11.96 -3.86 19.25
N GLU A 296 -11.34 -3.53 20.38
CA GLU A 296 -10.18 -2.64 20.46
C GLU A 296 -8.91 -3.35 19.96
N ALA A 297 -8.02 -2.63 19.28
CA ALA A 297 -6.87 -3.20 18.60
C ALA A 297 -5.84 -3.77 19.59
N GLU A 298 -5.64 -3.13 20.72
CA GLU A 298 -4.73 -3.59 21.77
C GLU A 298 -5.21 -4.85 22.50
N CYS A 299 -6.48 -5.22 22.30
CA CYS A 299 -7.13 -6.40 22.87
C CYS A 299 -7.23 -7.57 21.87
N ALA A 300 -6.89 -7.31 20.62
CA ALA A 300 -6.89 -8.29 19.55
C ALA A 300 -5.54 -9.04 19.46
N ASP A 301 -5.46 -10.02 18.56
CA ASP A 301 -4.20 -10.68 18.22
C ASP A 301 -3.43 -9.79 17.24
N TYR A 302 -2.28 -9.24 17.64
CA TYR A 302 -1.56 -8.25 16.84
C TYR A 302 -0.04 -8.45 16.81
N ASN A 303 0.56 -8.02 15.70
CA ASN A 303 1.99 -7.75 15.54
C ASN A 303 2.15 -6.26 15.20
N GLY A 304 2.75 -5.48 16.10
CA GLY A 304 2.85 -4.03 15.95
C GLY A 304 3.28 -3.34 17.24
N THR A 305 3.43 -2.01 17.20
CA THR A 305 3.83 -1.22 18.37
C THR A 305 2.62 -0.54 18.99
N LEU A 306 2.40 -0.71 20.27
CA LEU A 306 1.33 -0.01 20.97
C LEU A 306 1.70 1.48 21.14
N LEU A 307 0.76 2.40 20.94
CA LEU A 307 0.91 3.84 21.15
C LEU A 307 -0.23 4.39 22.01
N ALA A 308 0.02 5.46 22.77
CA ALA A 308 -1.02 6.26 23.40
C ALA A 308 -1.21 7.58 22.64
N LEU A 309 -2.37 7.75 22.03
CA LEU A 309 -2.81 8.92 21.27
C LEU A 309 -3.95 9.64 21.99
N SER A 310 -4.11 10.93 21.72
CA SER A 310 -5.30 11.67 22.16
C SER A 310 -6.55 11.13 21.47
N ALA A 311 -7.65 10.97 22.23
CA ALA A 311 -8.97 10.58 21.75
C ALA A 311 -9.12 9.16 21.16
N GLN A 312 -8.14 8.28 21.37
CA GLN A 312 -8.31 6.83 21.21
C GLN A 312 -9.44 6.28 22.09
N SER A 313 -10.10 5.21 21.67
CA SER A 313 -10.79 4.35 22.61
C SER A 313 -9.80 3.46 23.36
N GLY A 314 -10.28 2.74 24.38
CA GLY A 314 -9.40 1.86 25.10
C GLY A 314 -8.27 2.56 25.86
N SER A 315 -7.12 1.92 25.79
CA SER A 315 -5.87 2.23 26.48
C SER A 315 -4.73 2.54 25.52
N GLY A 316 -4.86 2.19 24.24
CA GLY A 316 -3.86 2.44 23.21
C GLY A 316 -4.39 2.19 21.81
N VAL A 317 -3.54 2.42 20.82
CA VAL A 317 -3.73 1.98 19.44
C VAL A 317 -2.58 1.09 19.02
N VAL A 318 -2.84 0.13 18.13
CA VAL A 318 -1.77 -0.67 17.53
C VAL A 318 -1.26 0.02 16.28
N ASN A 319 -0.01 0.47 16.33
CA ASN A 319 0.68 1.06 15.20
C ASN A 319 1.29 -0.02 14.30
N LEU A 320 0.76 -0.14 13.08
CA LEU A 320 1.22 -1.08 12.07
C LEU A 320 2.36 -0.47 11.26
N SER A 321 3.59 -0.46 11.79
CA SER A 321 4.69 0.34 11.26
C SER A 321 5.69 -0.36 10.34
N GLU A 322 5.51 -1.67 10.14
CA GLU A 322 6.33 -2.54 9.31
C GLU A 322 5.44 -3.46 8.46
N GLU A 323 5.98 -4.01 7.37
CA GLU A 323 5.22 -4.77 6.35
C GLU A 323 4.55 -6.03 6.89
N ASP A 324 5.13 -6.65 7.92
CA ASP A 324 4.62 -7.88 8.57
C ASP A 324 3.68 -7.61 9.75
N ASN A 325 3.40 -6.34 10.05
CA ASN A 325 2.52 -5.96 11.14
C ASN A 325 1.05 -6.29 10.80
N TYR A 326 0.24 -6.61 11.80
CA TYR A 326 -1.19 -6.88 11.62
C TYR A 326 -1.98 -6.69 12.92
N VAL A 327 -3.30 -6.60 12.78
CA VAL A 327 -4.28 -6.84 13.86
C VAL A 327 -5.36 -7.80 13.35
N ASN A 328 -5.60 -8.89 14.07
CA ASN A 328 -6.61 -9.90 13.78
C ASN A 328 -7.77 -9.80 14.78
N PHE A 329 -8.93 -9.34 14.29
CA PHE A 329 -10.14 -9.23 15.07
C PHE A 329 -11.07 -10.41 14.81
N THR A 330 -11.47 -11.12 15.85
CA THR A 330 -12.44 -12.22 15.76
C THR A 330 -13.81 -11.77 16.27
N PHE A 331 -14.82 -11.86 15.41
CA PHE A 331 -16.22 -11.54 15.74
C PHE A 331 -17.08 -12.80 15.72
N ASN A 332 -17.76 -13.08 16.82
CA ASN A 332 -18.76 -14.15 16.90
C ASN A 332 -20.16 -13.56 16.66
N VAL A 333 -20.85 -13.98 15.60
CA VAL A 333 -22.20 -13.48 15.28
C VAL A 333 -23.27 -14.57 15.41
N GLU A 334 -24.48 -14.18 15.82
CA GLU A 334 -25.56 -15.12 16.13
C GLU A 334 -26.32 -15.66 14.91
N GLN A 335 -26.20 -14.98 13.76
CA GLN A 335 -26.93 -15.27 12.53
C GLN A 335 -26.10 -15.01 11.28
N ASP A 336 -26.38 -15.77 10.22
CA ASP A 336 -25.90 -15.49 8.88
C ASP A 336 -26.53 -14.16 8.43
N ALA A 337 -25.72 -13.13 8.19
CA ALA A 337 -26.20 -11.82 7.77
C ALA A 337 -25.10 -11.02 7.08
N LYS A 338 -25.47 -9.93 6.39
CA LYS A 338 -24.50 -8.91 6.01
C LYS A 338 -24.26 -7.96 7.17
N TYR A 339 -22.99 -7.65 7.41
CA TYR A 339 -22.56 -6.66 8.38
C TYR A 339 -21.73 -5.60 7.68
N LYS A 340 -22.04 -4.33 7.98
CA LYS A 340 -21.19 -3.19 7.68
C LYS A 340 -19.96 -3.27 8.58
N VAL A 341 -18.77 -3.29 8.00
CA VAL A 341 -17.49 -3.31 8.71
C VAL A 341 -16.90 -1.91 8.71
N TYR A 342 -16.44 -1.47 9.87
CA TYR A 342 -15.81 -0.18 10.08
C TYR A 342 -14.48 -0.35 10.79
N VAL A 343 -13.47 0.39 10.34
CA VAL A 343 -12.16 0.44 11.00
C VAL A 343 -12.02 1.81 11.66
N GLY A 344 -11.82 1.82 12.96
CA GLY A 344 -11.37 2.97 13.74
C GLY A 344 -9.86 3.09 13.61
N TYR A 345 -9.39 4.25 13.18
CA TYR A 345 -8.00 4.49 12.85
C TYR A 345 -7.62 5.92 13.14
N ASN A 346 -6.32 6.20 13.19
CA ASN A 346 -5.83 7.56 13.26
C ASN A 346 -5.11 7.96 11.96
N THR A 347 -5.37 9.18 11.46
CA THR A 347 -4.66 9.74 10.30
C THR A 347 -3.45 10.57 10.65
N ILE A 348 -2.96 10.51 11.90
CA ILE A 348 -1.90 11.39 12.38
C ILE A 348 -0.73 11.50 11.35
N TYR A 349 -0.39 10.50 10.52
CA TYR A 349 0.77 10.55 9.60
C TYR A 349 0.56 10.87 8.09
N GLY A 350 -0.47 11.63 7.70
CA GLY A 350 -0.71 11.95 6.28
C GLY A 350 -1.42 10.81 5.54
N TYR A 351 -1.41 10.77 4.20
CA TYR A 351 -2.09 9.70 3.44
C TYR A 351 -1.68 8.30 3.93
N LYS A 352 -2.66 7.41 4.11
CA LYS A 352 -2.41 6.03 4.56
C LYS A 352 -3.06 5.06 3.60
N GLN A 353 -2.51 3.86 3.55
CA GLN A 353 -3.16 2.75 2.89
C GLN A 353 -3.06 1.49 3.74
N ILE A 354 -4.21 0.92 4.09
CA ILE A 354 -4.31 -0.34 4.81
C ILE A 354 -5.08 -1.36 3.96
N MET A 355 -4.87 -2.63 4.25
CA MET A 355 -5.67 -3.73 3.77
C MET A 355 -6.60 -4.15 4.91
N CYS A 356 -7.90 -4.14 4.67
CA CYS A 356 -8.87 -4.81 5.52
C CYS A 356 -9.33 -6.07 4.82
N ASN A 357 -9.00 -7.24 5.36
CA ASN A 357 -9.43 -8.54 4.86
C ASN A 357 -10.55 -9.08 5.76
N VAL A 358 -11.76 -9.24 5.22
CA VAL A 358 -12.92 -9.76 5.95
C VAL A 358 -13.24 -11.14 5.42
N ASN A 359 -13.04 -12.18 6.24
CA ASN A 359 -13.28 -13.59 5.86
C ASN A 359 -12.63 -13.99 4.52
N GLY A 360 -11.40 -13.55 4.27
CA GLY A 360 -10.69 -13.81 3.02
C GLY A 360 -10.88 -12.74 1.94
N VAL A 361 -11.80 -11.79 2.11
CA VAL A 361 -12.09 -10.73 1.12
C VAL A 361 -11.23 -9.49 1.39
N PRO A 362 -10.14 -9.25 0.62
CA PRO A 362 -9.32 -8.07 0.80
C PRO A 362 -10.03 -6.82 0.26
N LYS A 363 -9.91 -5.72 0.99
CA LYS A 363 -10.19 -4.38 0.49
C LYS A 363 -9.08 -3.43 0.93
N THR A 364 -8.40 -2.86 -0.05
CA THR A 364 -7.48 -1.75 0.18
C THR A 364 -8.29 -0.49 0.50
N MET A 365 -7.94 0.15 1.61
CA MET A 365 -8.56 1.39 2.07
C MET A 365 -7.53 2.50 2.00
N ASP A 366 -7.90 3.56 1.27
CA ASP A 366 -7.13 4.78 1.15
C ASP A 366 -7.63 5.80 2.17
N PHE A 367 -6.76 6.20 3.08
CA PHE A 367 -7.06 7.27 4.02
C PHE A 367 -6.48 8.57 3.47
N ASP A 368 -7.33 9.37 2.83
CA ASP A 368 -6.94 10.68 2.32
C ASP A 368 -6.54 11.65 3.44
N TYR A 369 -5.54 12.47 3.12
CA TYR A 369 -5.21 13.66 3.92
C TYR A 369 -6.28 14.72 3.69
N ASP A 370 -7.27 14.79 4.58
CA ASP A 370 -8.30 15.80 4.52
C ASP A 370 -7.79 17.10 5.19
N SER A 371 -7.49 18.10 4.36
CA SER A 371 -7.05 19.43 4.80
C SER A 371 -8.15 20.25 5.48
N GLU A 372 -9.41 19.80 5.47
CA GLU A 372 -10.56 20.52 6.05
C GLU A 372 -11.02 19.99 7.42
N ALA A 373 -10.35 19.00 8.00
CA ALA A 373 -10.64 18.54 9.35
C ALA A 373 -10.16 19.58 10.38
N ASP A 374 -11.06 20.53 10.68
CA ASP A 374 -10.94 21.48 11.79
C ASP A 374 -10.45 20.74 13.04
N GLY A 375 -9.31 21.20 13.57
CA GLY A 375 -8.61 20.54 14.66
C GLY A 375 -9.53 20.16 15.82
N LYS A 376 -9.63 18.85 16.04
CA LYS A 376 -9.50 18.14 17.31
C LYS A 376 -9.64 16.64 17.03
N ASP A 377 -8.68 15.87 17.56
CA ASP A 377 -8.78 14.46 17.93
C ASP A 377 -8.29 13.34 16.97
N GLY A 378 -8.09 13.54 15.67
CA GLY A 378 -7.30 12.67 14.78
C GLY A 378 -7.82 11.23 14.52
N MET A 379 -8.62 10.68 15.43
CA MET A 379 -9.33 9.42 15.26
C MET A 379 -10.48 9.59 14.27
N LYS A 380 -10.52 8.68 13.30
CA LYS A 380 -11.54 8.59 12.27
C LYS A 380 -12.06 7.16 12.23
N GLU A 381 -13.26 7.01 11.70
CA GLU A 381 -13.82 5.71 11.38
C GLU A 381 -14.07 5.67 9.88
N MET A 382 -13.64 4.60 9.23
CA MET A 382 -13.89 4.40 7.81
C MET A 382 -14.81 3.21 7.61
N PHE A 383 -15.85 3.41 6.81
CA PHE A 383 -16.66 2.32 6.30
C PHE A 383 -15.85 1.51 5.29
N VAL A 384 -15.54 0.27 5.66
CA VAL A 384 -14.84 -0.67 4.79
C VAL A 384 -15.82 -1.22 3.76
N GLY A 385 -16.98 -1.69 4.17
CA GLY A 385 -17.94 -2.30 3.25
C GLY A 385 -18.98 -3.14 3.97
N SER A 386 -19.92 -3.69 3.21
CA SER A 386 -20.92 -4.64 3.71
C SER A 386 -20.52 -6.06 3.29
N TYR A 387 -20.28 -6.92 4.27
CA TYR A 387 -19.70 -8.26 4.08
C TYR A 387 -20.60 -9.34 4.69
N SER A 388 -20.60 -10.53 4.11
CA SER A 388 -21.32 -11.67 4.66
C SER A 388 -20.55 -12.26 5.85
N PHE A 389 -21.24 -12.38 6.99
CA PHE A 389 -20.75 -13.10 8.16
C PHE A 389 -21.60 -14.35 8.34
N ALA A 390 -20.93 -15.47 8.61
CA ALA A 390 -21.60 -16.72 8.97
C ALA A 390 -21.83 -16.76 10.48
N LYS A 391 -22.89 -17.41 10.93
CA LYS A 391 -23.12 -17.69 12.35
C LYS A 391 -21.88 -18.37 12.95
N GLY A 392 -21.39 -17.83 14.06
CA GLY A 392 -20.13 -18.23 14.69
C GLY A 392 -19.01 -17.23 14.41
N ASP A 393 -17.77 -17.72 14.41
CA ASP A 393 -16.57 -16.88 14.34
C ASP A 393 -16.30 -16.40 12.91
N ASN A 394 -15.95 -15.13 12.78
CA ASN A 394 -15.57 -14.45 11.54
C ASN A 394 -14.31 -13.62 11.81
N LEU A 395 -13.43 -13.56 10.81
CA LEU A 395 -12.14 -12.87 10.92
C LEU A 395 -12.19 -11.53 10.15
N VAL A 396 -11.78 -10.46 10.83
CA VAL A 396 -11.42 -9.19 10.20
C VAL A 396 -9.94 -8.94 10.48
N LYS A 397 -9.10 -8.99 9.45
CA LYS A 397 -7.66 -8.72 9.54
C LYS A 397 -7.34 -7.35 8.96
N VAL A 398 -6.60 -6.54 9.71
CA VAL A 398 -6.08 -5.24 9.26
C VAL A 398 -4.56 -5.32 9.15
N ALA A 399 -4.01 -4.92 8.01
CA ALA A 399 -2.56 -4.94 7.73
C ALA A 399 -2.14 -3.67 6.95
N PRO A 400 -0.89 -3.20 7.06
CA PRO A 400 -0.41 -2.07 6.26
C PRO A 400 -0.18 -2.49 4.80
N VAL A 401 -0.38 -1.57 3.84
CA VAL A 401 -0.12 -1.82 2.41
C VAL A 401 1.03 -0.96 1.89
N TRP A 402 0.98 0.34 2.14
CA TRP A 402 1.98 1.28 1.61
C TRP A 402 2.61 2.15 2.70
N THR A 403 1.81 2.52 3.70
CA THR A 403 2.29 3.22 4.88
C THR A 403 1.78 2.51 6.11
N TRP A 404 2.29 2.94 7.24
CA TRP A 404 1.86 2.49 8.54
C TRP A 404 0.55 3.14 8.98
N ALA A 405 -0.26 2.47 9.78
CA ALA A 405 -1.51 3.02 10.29
C ALA A 405 -1.71 2.65 11.78
N PRO A 406 -1.99 3.64 12.66
CA PRO A 406 -2.50 3.36 13.99
C PRO A 406 -3.95 2.89 13.89
N ILE A 407 -4.20 1.66 14.31
CA ILE A 407 -5.53 1.05 14.38
C ILE A 407 -6.02 1.14 15.81
N ASP A 408 -7.20 1.73 15.99
CA ASP A 408 -7.85 1.91 17.29
C ASP A 408 -8.78 0.72 17.55
N TYR A 409 -9.71 0.44 16.64
CA TYR A 409 -10.65 -0.67 16.77
C TYR A 409 -11.19 -1.14 15.43
N VAL A 410 -11.88 -2.27 15.43
CA VAL A 410 -12.85 -2.62 14.39
C VAL A 410 -14.23 -2.72 15.03
N ARG A 411 -15.25 -2.23 14.35
CA ARG A 411 -16.65 -2.53 14.69
C ARG A 411 -17.41 -3.06 13.49
N ILE A 412 -18.43 -3.85 13.80
CA ILE A 412 -19.38 -4.36 12.83
C ILE A 412 -20.79 -3.89 13.19
N GLU A 413 -21.64 -3.73 12.19
CA GLU A 413 -23.04 -3.36 12.38
C GLU A 413 -23.90 -4.18 11.43
N LEU A 414 -25.00 -4.74 11.94
CA LEU A 414 -25.93 -5.49 11.10
C LEU A 414 -26.46 -4.58 9.99
N ASP A 415 -26.27 -4.99 8.74
CA ASP A 415 -26.73 -4.21 7.60
C ASP A 415 -28.23 -4.42 7.38
N THR A 416 -29.05 -3.62 8.07
CA THR A 416 -30.52 -3.70 7.95
C THR A 416 -31.07 -3.06 6.68
N ASP A 417 -30.26 -2.22 6.00
CA ASP A 417 -30.57 -1.63 4.71
C ASP A 417 -30.14 -2.52 3.55
N ALA A 418 -29.21 -3.47 3.79
CA ALA A 418 -28.94 -4.52 2.84
C ALA A 418 -30.26 -5.21 2.52
N PRO A 419 -30.62 -5.35 1.23
CA PRO A 419 -31.85 -6.02 0.85
C PRO A 419 -31.94 -7.33 1.63
N SER A 420 -33.07 -7.52 2.32
CA SER A 420 -33.34 -8.68 3.17
C SER A 420 -32.85 -9.94 2.48
N GLN A 421 -32.04 -10.73 3.19
CA GLN A 421 -31.47 -11.99 2.72
C GLN A 421 -32.53 -12.91 2.11
N GLU A 422 -32.79 -12.75 0.82
CA GLU A 422 -32.12 -13.57 -0.17
C GLU A 422 -31.32 -12.62 -1.05
N PRO A 423 -30.08 -12.95 -1.44
CA PRO A 423 -29.43 -12.17 -2.49
C PRO A 423 -30.39 -12.09 -3.65
N GLY A 424 -30.68 -10.86 -4.12
CA GLY A 424 -31.54 -10.66 -5.27
C GLY A 424 -31.12 -11.66 -6.34
N VAL A 425 -32.02 -12.61 -6.61
CA VAL A 425 -31.85 -13.62 -7.64
C VAL A 425 -31.77 -12.83 -8.94
N SER A 426 -30.74 -13.08 -9.75
CA SER A 426 -30.66 -12.42 -11.05
C SER A 426 -31.96 -12.65 -11.83
N ASP A 427 -32.60 -11.58 -12.29
CA ASP A 427 -33.85 -11.64 -13.06
C ASP A 427 -33.61 -11.79 -14.57
N VAL A 428 -32.34 -11.92 -14.97
CA VAL A 428 -31.91 -12.01 -16.36
C VAL A 428 -31.72 -13.47 -16.77
N GLU A 429 -32.29 -13.85 -17.91
CA GLU A 429 -32.05 -15.16 -18.52
C GLU A 429 -30.62 -15.23 -19.08
N GLY A 430 -30.04 -16.43 -19.09
CA GLY A 430 -28.68 -16.68 -19.51
C GLY A 430 -28.51 -17.99 -20.27
N PHE A 431 -27.26 -18.45 -20.34
CA PHE A 431 -26.98 -19.81 -20.77
C PHE A 431 -27.72 -20.83 -19.90
N HIS A 432 -28.29 -21.86 -20.53
CA HIS A 432 -28.96 -22.95 -19.84
C HIS A 432 -28.63 -24.30 -20.49
N VAL A 433 -28.85 -25.39 -19.75
CA VAL A 433 -28.54 -26.75 -20.19
C VAL A 433 -29.82 -27.52 -20.49
N ASP A 434 -29.87 -28.17 -21.65
CA ASP A 434 -30.89 -29.16 -22.00
C ASP A 434 -30.22 -30.50 -22.37
N GLY A 435 -30.24 -31.43 -21.43
CA GLY A 435 -29.55 -32.71 -21.54
C GLY A 435 -28.05 -32.53 -21.79
N ASN A 436 -27.58 -32.95 -22.97
CA ASN A 436 -26.17 -32.85 -23.34
C ASN A 436 -25.80 -31.58 -24.11
N LYS A 437 -26.68 -30.57 -24.13
CA LYS A 437 -26.49 -29.33 -24.88
C LYS A 437 -26.44 -28.12 -23.96
N LEU A 438 -25.54 -27.20 -24.27
CA LEU A 438 -25.53 -25.84 -23.75
C LEU A 438 -26.27 -24.96 -24.75
N LEU A 439 -27.26 -24.21 -24.28
CA LEU A 439 -28.11 -23.33 -25.09
C LEU A 439 -27.92 -21.87 -24.65
N ASP A 440 -27.90 -20.96 -25.63
CA ASP A 440 -27.91 -19.51 -25.37
C ASP A 440 -29.33 -19.02 -24.97
N VAL A 441 -29.44 -17.72 -24.69
CA VAL A 441 -30.72 -17.08 -24.29
C VAL A 441 -31.81 -17.12 -25.38
N CYS A 442 -31.46 -17.53 -26.60
CA CYS A 442 -32.36 -17.66 -27.73
C CYS A 442 -32.63 -19.13 -28.10
N ASP A 443 -32.32 -20.07 -27.19
CA ASP A 443 -32.43 -21.52 -27.36
C ASP A 443 -31.57 -22.10 -28.49
N ASN A 444 -30.51 -21.39 -28.93
CA ASN A 444 -29.58 -21.93 -29.91
C ASN A 444 -28.48 -22.72 -29.22
N GLU A 445 -28.12 -23.87 -29.79
CA GLU A 445 -26.99 -24.67 -29.31
C GLU A 445 -25.68 -23.89 -29.41
N PHE A 446 -25.07 -23.61 -28.27
CA PHE A 446 -23.81 -22.91 -28.17
C PHE A 446 -22.66 -23.90 -28.02
N VAL A 447 -21.97 -24.14 -29.12
CA VAL A 447 -20.80 -25.01 -29.18
C VAL A 447 -19.54 -24.18 -29.01
N MET A 448 -18.88 -24.30 -27.85
CA MET A 448 -17.65 -23.55 -27.54
C MET A 448 -16.52 -23.90 -28.52
N ARG A 449 -15.89 -22.87 -29.07
CA ARG A 449 -14.68 -22.91 -29.90
C ARG A 449 -13.81 -21.72 -29.52
N GLY A 450 -12.78 -21.98 -28.72
CA GLY A 450 -12.04 -20.94 -28.03
C GLY A 450 -10.64 -21.36 -27.60
N VAL A 451 -10.01 -20.52 -26.79
CA VAL A 451 -8.71 -20.78 -26.17
C VAL A 451 -8.71 -20.33 -24.71
N ASN A 452 -7.73 -20.81 -23.94
CA ASN A 452 -7.47 -20.36 -22.57
C ASN A 452 -6.58 -19.09 -22.60
N MET A 453 -6.85 -18.15 -21.71
CA MET A 453 -6.12 -16.89 -21.52
C MET A 453 -5.64 -16.78 -20.07
N ALA A 454 -4.33 -16.83 -19.91
CA ALA A 454 -3.61 -16.74 -18.65
C ALA A 454 -3.63 -15.32 -18.03
N TYR A 455 -4.81 -14.81 -17.68
CA TYR A 455 -4.98 -13.43 -17.23
C TYR A 455 -4.18 -13.11 -15.97
N THR A 456 -4.32 -13.92 -14.91
CA THR A 456 -3.70 -13.63 -13.61
C THR A 456 -2.18 -13.40 -13.70
N TRP A 457 -1.49 -14.15 -14.57
CA TRP A 457 -0.04 -14.02 -14.79
C TRP A 457 0.36 -12.91 -15.78
N TYR A 458 -0.56 -12.44 -16.63
CA TYR A 458 -0.28 -11.51 -17.73
C TYR A 458 -1.29 -10.36 -17.83
N LYS A 459 -1.69 -9.79 -16.68
CA LYS A 459 -2.73 -8.75 -16.59
C LYS A 459 -2.50 -7.54 -17.51
N GLY A 460 -1.24 -7.12 -17.69
CA GLY A 460 -0.86 -5.94 -18.48
C GLY A 460 -1.14 -6.02 -19.98
N SER A 461 -1.35 -7.22 -20.54
CA SER A 461 -1.64 -7.43 -21.96
C SER A 461 -3.03 -8.01 -22.23
N ALA A 462 -3.90 -8.09 -21.22
CA ALA A 462 -5.18 -8.80 -21.27
C ALA A 462 -6.07 -8.38 -22.46
N TYR A 463 -6.24 -7.09 -22.70
CA TYR A 463 -7.10 -6.61 -23.78
C TYR A 463 -6.55 -6.93 -25.17
N ASP A 464 -5.23 -6.87 -25.35
CA ASP A 464 -4.58 -7.22 -26.62
C ASP A 464 -4.68 -8.74 -26.88
N GLN A 465 -4.56 -9.55 -25.82
CA GLN A 465 -4.81 -10.99 -25.91
C GLN A 465 -6.25 -11.29 -26.35
N LEU A 466 -7.26 -10.69 -25.69
CA LEU A 466 -8.67 -10.88 -26.07
C LEU A 466 -8.94 -10.51 -27.53
N LYS A 467 -8.37 -9.39 -28.01
CA LYS A 467 -8.46 -9.01 -29.43
C LYS A 467 -7.85 -10.04 -30.36
N ALA A 468 -6.64 -10.52 -30.03
CA ALA A 468 -5.96 -11.54 -30.83
C ALA A 468 -6.79 -12.83 -30.89
N ILE A 469 -7.30 -13.28 -29.76
CA ILE A 469 -8.17 -14.46 -29.64
C ILE A 469 -9.40 -14.32 -30.54
N ARG A 470 -10.08 -13.16 -30.48
CA ARG A 470 -11.24 -12.90 -31.33
C ARG A 470 -10.88 -12.88 -32.82
N ASN A 471 -9.75 -12.29 -33.19
CA ASN A 471 -9.28 -12.24 -34.58
C ASN A 471 -8.99 -13.62 -35.16
N HIS A 472 -8.73 -14.62 -34.31
CA HIS A 472 -8.61 -16.03 -34.70
C HIS A 472 -9.94 -16.78 -34.75
N GLY A 473 -11.07 -16.08 -34.59
CA GLY A 473 -12.42 -16.63 -34.79
C GLY A 473 -13.03 -17.30 -33.56
N ALA A 474 -12.40 -17.19 -32.39
CA ALA A 474 -12.96 -17.73 -31.16
C ALA A 474 -14.35 -17.12 -30.85
N ASN A 475 -15.26 -17.96 -30.37
CA ASN A 475 -16.57 -17.56 -29.84
C ASN A 475 -16.61 -17.56 -28.29
N ALA A 476 -15.57 -18.11 -27.67
CA ALA A 476 -15.45 -18.24 -26.22
C ALA A 476 -13.98 -18.10 -25.81
N VAL A 477 -13.74 -17.63 -24.59
CA VAL A 477 -12.41 -17.55 -23.97
C VAL A 477 -12.50 -17.99 -22.51
N ARG A 478 -11.63 -18.91 -22.09
CA ARG A 478 -11.52 -19.31 -20.68
C ARG A 478 -10.41 -18.50 -20.01
N ILE A 479 -10.74 -17.79 -18.95
CA ILE A 479 -9.93 -16.72 -18.35
C ILE A 479 -9.48 -17.16 -16.97
N VAL A 480 -8.16 -17.31 -16.83
CA VAL A 480 -7.49 -17.74 -15.60
C VAL A 480 -7.49 -16.60 -14.57
N LEU A 481 -8.20 -16.76 -13.46
CA LEU A 481 -8.25 -15.83 -12.32
C LEU A 481 -7.53 -16.42 -11.11
N THR A 482 -7.19 -15.56 -10.14
CA THR A 482 -6.75 -15.97 -8.80
C THR A 482 -7.69 -15.50 -7.69
N ASP A 483 -7.92 -16.34 -6.70
CA ASP A 483 -8.68 -16.01 -5.49
C ASP A 483 -7.83 -15.38 -4.37
N GLY A 484 -6.51 -15.23 -4.58
CA GLY A 484 -5.61 -14.63 -3.61
C GLY A 484 -4.57 -15.58 -3.01
N LYS A 485 -4.74 -16.90 -3.20
CA LYS A 485 -4.00 -17.93 -2.44
C LYS A 485 -2.61 -18.24 -3.01
N ASP A 486 -2.52 -18.78 -4.23
CA ASP A 486 -1.29 -19.38 -4.78
C ASP A 486 -0.70 -18.57 -5.96
N TYR A 487 -1.53 -17.88 -6.74
CA TYR A 487 -1.10 -17.28 -8.01
C TYR A 487 -1.23 -15.75 -8.12
N GLY A 488 -1.62 -15.08 -7.04
CA GLY A 488 -1.51 -13.64 -6.91
C GLY A 488 -2.22 -13.12 -5.68
N THR A 489 -1.50 -12.35 -4.84
CA THR A 489 -2.08 -11.61 -3.72
C THR A 489 -1.97 -10.11 -4.00
N PRO A 490 -3.07 -9.34 -3.96
CA PRO A 490 -4.43 -9.77 -3.65
C PRO A 490 -5.11 -10.55 -4.79
N ALA A 491 -6.25 -11.17 -4.46
CA ALA A 491 -7.19 -11.78 -5.41
C ALA A 491 -7.51 -10.83 -6.58
N ASP A 492 -7.92 -11.39 -7.72
CA ASP A 492 -8.40 -10.58 -8.84
C ASP A 492 -9.65 -9.79 -8.44
N ASP A 493 -9.54 -8.46 -8.46
CA ASP A 493 -10.61 -7.62 -7.93
C ASP A 493 -11.84 -7.58 -8.86
N ALA A 494 -13.02 -7.36 -8.27
CA ALA A 494 -14.30 -7.34 -9.00
C ALA A 494 -14.32 -6.32 -10.16
N SER A 495 -13.59 -5.20 -10.05
CA SER A 495 -13.53 -4.20 -11.13
C SER A 495 -12.69 -4.69 -12.29
N ALA A 496 -11.62 -5.45 -12.03
CA ALA A 496 -10.83 -6.12 -13.06
C ALA A 496 -11.65 -7.18 -13.80
N VAL A 497 -12.36 -8.04 -13.05
CA VAL A 497 -13.26 -9.05 -13.65
C VAL A 497 -14.34 -8.40 -14.50
N LYS A 498 -14.97 -7.32 -14.01
CA LYS A 498 -15.96 -6.55 -14.77
C LYS A 498 -15.41 -6.05 -16.12
N ARG A 499 -14.19 -5.48 -16.14
CA ARG A 499 -13.54 -5.02 -17.39
C ARG A 499 -13.29 -6.16 -18.37
N LEU A 500 -12.93 -7.35 -17.90
CA LEU A 500 -12.73 -8.53 -18.74
C LEU A 500 -14.04 -9.00 -19.38
N ILE A 501 -15.13 -9.03 -18.60
CA ILE A 501 -16.47 -9.38 -19.10
C ILE A 501 -16.93 -8.37 -20.15
N GLU A 502 -16.79 -7.07 -19.88
CA GLU A 502 -17.14 -6.00 -20.83
C GLU A 502 -16.34 -6.13 -22.13
N ALA A 503 -15.03 -6.36 -22.05
CA ALA A 503 -14.18 -6.56 -23.21
C ALA A 503 -14.57 -7.79 -24.04
N CYS A 504 -14.90 -8.91 -23.39
CA CYS A 504 -15.38 -10.11 -24.08
C CYS A 504 -16.70 -9.85 -24.81
N ARG A 505 -17.64 -9.16 -24.16
CA ARG A 505 -18.93 -8.76 -24.75
C ARG A 505 -18.74 -7.85 -25.96
N GLU A 506 -17.88 -6.84 -25.87
CA GLU A 506 -17.53 -5.95 -27.00
C GLU A 506 -16.97 -6.71 -28.20
N LEU A 507 -16.16 -7.74 -27.93
CA LEU A 507 -15.54 -8.57 -28.96
C LEU A 507 -16.48 -9.69 -29.45
N GLY A 508 -17.63 -9.88 -28.83
CA GLY A 508 -18.59 -10.93 -29.17
C GLY A 508 -18.11 -12.33 -28.81
N MET A 509 -17.48 -12.47 -27.64
CA MET A 509 -17.04 -13.75 -27.06
C MET A 509 -17.70 -13.99 -25.70
N VAL A 510 -17.99 -15.26 -25.40
CA VAL A 510 -18.40 -15.71 -24.06
C VAL A 510 -17.16 -15.83 -23.17
N ALA A 511 -17.24 -15.32 -21.94
CA ALA A 511 -16.19 -15.46 -20.94
C ALA A 511 -16.48 -16.67 -20.03
N ILE A 512 -15.53 -17.61 -19.95
CA ILE A 512 -15.53 -18.67 -18.94
C ILE A 512 -14.54 -18.24 -17.86
N LEU A 513 -15.03 -17.87 -16.69
CA LEU A 513 -14.18 -17.42 -15.58
C LEU A 513 -13.83 -18.61 -14.71
N GLU A 514 -12.55 -18.79 -14.40
CA GLU A 514 -12.07 -19.91 -13.57
C GLU A 514 -11.08 -19.44 -12.50
N VAL A 515 -11.15 -20.01 -11.29
CA VAL A 515 -10.16 -19.81 -10.22
C VAL A 515 -9.09 -20.90 -10.30
N HIS A 516 -7.83 -20.49 -10.44
CA HIS A 516 -6.75 -21.42 -10.75
C HIS A 516 -6.01 -21.98 -9.52
N ASP A 517 -6.14 -21.33 -8.37
CA ASP A 517 -5.39 -21.63 -7.14
C ASP A 517 -5.60 -23.07 -6.65
N GLU A 518 -6.76 -23.67 -6.91
CA GLU A 518 -7.12 -24.98 -6.34
C GLU A 518 -6.70 -26.19 -7.17
N THR A 519 -5.85 -25.95 -8.17
CA THR A 519 -5.35 -26.96 -9.10
C THR A 519 -4.70 -28.14 -8.37
N GLY A 520 -5.33 -29.31 -8.47
CA GLY A 520 -4.85 -30.55 -7.89
C GLY A 520 -5.01 -30.69 -6.37
N SER A 521 -5.67 -29.75 -5.68
CA SER A 521 -6.00 -29.89 -4.27
C SER A 521 -7.08 -30.95 -4.05
N ASP A 522 -7.01 -31.70 -2.95
CA ASP A 522 -8.05 -32.64 -2.52
C ASP A 522 -8.93 -32.10 -1.37
N ASN A 523 -8.60 -30.93 -0.83
CA ASN A 523 -9.33 -30.34 0.29
C ASN A 523 -10.64 -29.71 -0.19
N ILE A 524 -11.76 -30.04 0.45
CA ILE A 524 -13.04 -29.39 0.11
C ILE A 524 -13.03 -27.90 0.47
N SER A 525 -12.31 -27.49 1.53
CA SER A 525 -12.22 -26.08 1.94
C SER A 525 -11.64 -25.19 0.84
N ASP A 526 -10.69 -25.72 0.08
CA ASP A 526 -10.04 -25.06 -1.05
C ASP A 526 -11.06 -24.79 -2.18
N LEU A 527 -11.86 -25.79 -2.57
CA LEU A 527 -12.96 -25.55 -3.52
C LEU A 527 -14.02 -24.57 -2.98
N GLU A 528 -14.26 -24.58 -1.66
CA GLU A 528 -15.14 -23.61 -1.03
C GLU A 528 -14.58 -22.18 -1.07
N ASP A 529 -13.25 -22.01 -1.04
CA ASP A 529 -12.59 -20.71 -1.22
C ASP A 529 -12.77 -20.18 -2.65
N ALA A 530 -12.54 -21.03 -3.66
CA ALA A 530 -12.84 -20.69 -5.05
C ALA A 530 -14.32 -20.35 -5.28
N ALA A 531 -15.25 -21.09 -4.68
CA ALA A 531 -16.67 -20.75 -4.72
C ALA A 531 -16.97 -19.42 -4.00
N ARG A 532 -16.36 -19.19 -2.83
CA ARG A 532 -16.47 -17.92 -2.08
C ARG A 532 -15.98 -16.75 -2.92
N TYR A 533 -14.90 -16.88 -3.68
CA TYR A 533 -14.44 -15.82 -4.58
C TYR A 533 -15.56 -15.34 -5.52
N PHE A 534 -16.25 -16.24 -6.21
CA PHE A 534 -17.40 -15.89 -7.07
C PHE A 534 -18.57 -15.29 -6.29
N VAL A 535 -18.86 -15.81 -5.09
CA VAL A 535 -19.88 -15.24 -4.19
C VAL A 535 -19.53 -13.80 -3.82
N ASN A 536 -18.24 -13.50 -3.58
CA ASN A 536 -17.77 -12.18 -3.16
C ASN A 536 -17.81 -11.15 -4.30
N ILE A 537 -17.65 -11.60 -5.54
CA ILE A 537 -17.78 -10.74 -6.73
C ILE A 537 -19.16 -10.84 -7.40
N ALA A 538 -20.16 -11.42 -6.72
CA ALA A 538 -21.48 -11.70 -7.31
C ALA A 538 -22.15 -10.45 -7.90
N ASP A 539 -21.94 -9.27 -7.30
CA ASP A 539 -22.52 -8.01 -7.77
C ASP A 539 -22.06 -7.59 -9.18
N VAL A 540 -20.85 -7.99 -9.61
CA VAL A 540 -20.37 -7.75 -10.99
C VAL A 540 -20.74 -8.86 -11.97
N LEU A 541 -21.10 -10.03 -11.44
CA LEU A 541 -21.49 -11.19 -12.25
C LEU A 541 -23.00 -11.17 -12.55
N LYS A 542 -23.84 -10.75 -11.60
CA LYS A 542 -25.29 -10.65 -11.82
C LYS A 542 -25.60 -9.75 -13.01
N GLY A 543 -26.48 -10.24 -13.90
CA GLY A 543 -26.84 -9.57 -15.15
C GLY A 543 -25.89 -9.85 -16.32
N THR A 544 -24.94 -10.78 -16.17
CA THR A 544 -24.00 -11.20 -17.22
C THR A 544 -24.22 -12.65 -17.69
N GLU A 545 -25.29 -13.30 -17.25
CA GLU A 545 -25.59 -14.74 -17.43
C GLU A 545 -25.68 -15.16 -18.91
N ALA A 546 -26.00 -14.23 -19.80
CA ALA A 546 -26.01 -14.44 -21.25
C ALA A 546 -24.62 -14.42 -21.92
N SER A 547 -23.56 -14.10 -21.16
CA SER A 547 -22.21 -13.86 -21.68
C SER A 547 -21.09 -14.43 -20.82
N VAL A 548 -21.42 -14.97 -19.64
CA VAL A 548 -20.47 -15.49 -18.65
C VAL A 548 -20.88 -16.89 -18.21
N ILE A 549 -19.89 -17.77 -18.10
CA ILE A 549 -19.99 -19.10 -17.48
C ILE A 549 -18.99 -19.14 -16.32
N ILE A 550 -19.41 -19.70 -15.19
CA ILE A 550 -18.57 -19.80 -13.99
C ILE A 550 -17.99 -21.21 -13.93
N ASN A 551 -16.69 -21.35 -14.13
CA ASN A 551 -15.97 -22.59 -13.88
C ASN A 551 -15.39 -22.53 -12.46
N ILE A 552 -15.96 -23.27 -11.51
CA ILE A 552 -15.75 -23.01 -10.06
C ILE A 552 -14.26 -23.01 -9.70
N ALA A 553 -13.51 -24.01 -10.15
CA ALA A 553 -12.08 -24.09 -9.94
C ALA A 553 -11.44 -24.91 -11.06
N ASN A 554 -10.25 -24.50 -11.50
CA ASN A 554 -9.43 -25.29 -12.38
C ASN A 554 -9.00 -26.57 -11.66
N GLU A 555 -9.29 -27.73 -12.28
CA GLU A 555 -8.62 -28.99 -11.96
C GLU A 555 -8.62 -29.39 -10.46
N TRP A 556 -9.59 -28.92 -9.68
CA TRP A 556 -9.72 -29.31 -8.29
C TRP A 556 -9.99 -30.82 -8.20
N HIS A 557 -9.29 -31.46 -7.26
CA HIS A 557 -9.21 -32.90 -6.99
C HIS A 557 -8.13 -33.66 -7.79
N ASN A 558 -7.21 -34.31 -7.07
CA ASN A 558 -6.18 -35.22 -7.62
C ASN A 558 -6.43 -36.69 -7.24
N SER A 559 -7.00 -36.92 -6.05
CA SER A 559 -7.25 -38.24 -5.46
C SER A 559 -8.01 -39.19 -6.40
N SER A 560 -7.84 -40.50 -6.17
CA SER A 560 -8.63 -41.54 -6.85
C SER A 560 -10.07 -41.67 -6.32
N SER A 561 -10.40 -41.00 -5.21
CA SER A 561 -11.73 -41.00 -4.60
C SER A 561 -12.70 -40.09 -5.34
N ALA A 562 -13.36 -40.63 -6.36
CA ALA A 562 -14.40 -39.90 -7.09
C ALA A 562 -15.57 -39.41 -6.19
N ALA A 563 -15.77 -40.01 -5.01
CA ALA A 563 -16.76 -39.55 -4.04
C ALA A 563 -16.38 -38.22 -3.39
N ASN A 564 -15.09 -37.96 -3.14
CA ASN A 564 -14.64 -36.69 -2.58
C ASN A 564 -14.83 -35.54 -3.59
N TRP A 565 -14.52 -35.79 -4.86
CA TRP A 565 -14.86 -34.87 -5.96
C TRP A 565 -16.36 -34.52 -5.98
N ARG A 566 -17.25 -35.52 -5.90
CA ARG A 566 -18.70 -35.29 -5.81
C ARG A 566 -19.05 -34.44 -4.59
N ASP A 567 -18.57 -34.82 -3.41
CA ASP A 567 -18.95 -34.18 -2.14
C ASP A 567 -18.52 -32.70 -2.08
N GLY A 568 -17.41 -32.34 -2.72
CA GLY A 568 -17.01 -30.94 -2.89
C GLY A 568 -18.00 -30.15 -3.73
N TYR A 569 -18.29 -30.60 -4.95
CA TYR A 569 -19.20 -29.88 -5.86
C TYR A 569 -20.65 -29.84 -5.36
N VAL A 570 -21.12 -30.90 -4.71
CA VAL A 570 -22.44 -30.93 -4.05
C VAL A 570 -22.54 -29.87 -2.93
N ARG A 571 -21.41 -29.47 -2.32
CA ARG A 571 -21.38 -28.39 -1.32
C ARG A 571 -21.25 -27.00 -1.94
N THR A 572 -20.43 -26.84 -2.97
CA THR A 572 -20.06 -25.51 -3.49
C THR A 572 -21.04 -24.95 -4.53
N ILE A 573 -21.69 -25.78 -5.33
CA ILE A 573 -22.74 -25.32 -6.27
C ILE A 573 -23.86 -24.58 -5.52
N PRO A 574 -24.44 -25.13 -4.43
CA PRO A 574 -25.42 -24.40 -3.63
C PRO A 574 -24.91 -23.06 -3.07
N MET A 575 -23.60 -22.91 -2.81
CA MET A 575 -23.05 -21.63 -2.33
C MET A 575 -23.17 -20.54 -3.40
N ILE A 576 -22.85 -20.87 -4.65
CA ILE A 576 -22.98 -19.95 -5.80
C ILE A 576 -24.45 -19.59 -6.03
N ARG A 577 -25.36 -20.58 -6.01
CA ARG A 577 -26.81 -20.35 -6.15
C ARG A 577 -27.37 -19.49 -5.02
N LYS A 578 -26.99 -19.78 -3.78
CA LYS A 578 -27.33 -18.97 -2.59
C LYS A 578 -26.78 -17.55 -2.63
N ALA A 579 -25.87 -17.21 -3.54
CA ALA A 579 -25.43 -15.83 -3.77
C ALA A 579 -26.28 -15.10 -4.83
N GLY A 580 -27.30 -15.76 -5.39
CA GLY A 580 -28.21 -15.24 -6.41
C GLY A 580 -27.64 -15.30 -7.84
N LEU A 581 -26.60 -16.10 -8.06
CA LEU A 581 -25.95 -16.28 -9.37
C LEU A 581 -26.64 -17.41 -10.15
N ARG A 582 -27.19 -17.06 -11.32
CA ARG A 582 -27.95 -17.98 -12.19
C ARG A 582 -27.17 -18.44 -13.42
N HIS A 583 -25.88 -18.08 -13.49
CA HIS A 583 -24.97 -18.47 -14.57
C HIS A 583 -24.94 -19.98 -14.75
N CYS A 584 -24.69 -20.43 -15.99
CA CYS A 584 -24.27 -21.80 -16.22
C CYS A 584 -22.96 -22.04 -15.45
N ILE A 585 -22.90 -23.15 -14.70
CA ILE A 585 -21.72 -23.54 -13.93
C ILE A 585 -20.96 -24.63 -14.71
N MET A 586 -19.65 -24.50 -14.83
CA MET A 586 -18.76 -25.49 -15.39
C MET A 586 -17.97 -26.20 -14.29
N VAL A 587 -17.95 -27.53 -14.34
CA VAL A 587 -17.29 -28.39 -13.35
C VAL A 587 -16.22 -29.26 -14.02
N ASP A 588 -14.96 -29.09 -13.60
CA ASP A 588 -13.84 -29.87 -14.12
C ASP A 588 -13.84 -31.29 -13.56
N ALA A 589 -13.45 -32.26 -14.39
CA ALA A 589 -13.18 -33.63 -13.93
C ALA A 589 -12.05 -33.65 -12.89
N GLY A 590 -12.09 -34.62 -11.98
CA GLY A 590 -10.96 -34.84 -11.07
C GLY A 590 -9.71 -35.37 -11.80
N GLY A 591 -8.63 -35.57 -11.05
CA GLY A 591 -7.34 -36.04 -11.56
C GLY A 591 -6.70 -35.05 -12.52
N TYR A 592 -6.61 -33.78 -12.11
CA TYR A 592 -6.13 -32.67 -12.95
C TYR A 592 -6.94 -32.53 -14.25
N GLY A 593 -8.28 -32.62 -14.18
CA GLY A 593 -9.13 -32.58 -15.37
C GLY A 593 -9.09 -33.85 -16.24
N GLN A 594 -8.19 -34.80 -15.99
CA GLN A 594 -7.94 -35.94 -16.87
C GLN A 594 -8.68 -37.23 -16.47
N ASN A 595 -9.36 -37.26 -15.33
CA ASN A 595 -10.10 -38.44 -14.86
C ASN A 595 -11.61 -38.30 -15.09
N ALA A 596 -12.02 -38.46 -16.35
CA ALA A 596 -13.43 -38.44 -16.77
C ALA A 596 -14.34 -39.42 -16.01
N ALA A 597 -13.77 -40.46 -15.38
CA ALA A 597 -14.54 -41.42 -14.58
C ALA A 597 -15.22 -40.79 -13.36
N THR A 598 -14.71 -39.65 -12.86
CA THR A 598 -15.38 -38.86 -11.82
C THR A 598 -16.76 -38.38 -12.28
N ILE A 599 -16.81 -37.76 -13.46
CA ILE A 599 -18.06 -37.34 -14.12
C ILE A 599 -18.90 -38.56 -14.48
N HIS A 600 -18.30 -39.61 -15.05
CA HIS A 600 -19.07 -40.81 -15.46
C HIS A 600 -19.81 -41.45 -14.28
N SER A 601 -19.22 -41.40 -13.09
CA SER A 601 -19.77 -42.02 -11.88
C SER A 601 -20.74 -41.11 -11.15
N TYR A 602 -20.45 -39.80 -11.06
CA TYR A 602 -21.12 -38.88 -10.15
C TYR A 602 -21.63 -37.59 -10.79
N GLY A 603 -21.49 -37.40 -12.11
CA GLY A 603 -21.94 -36.19 -12.79
C GLY A 603 -23.44 -35.92 -12.60
N LYS A 604 -24.28 -36.98 -12.54
CA LYS A 604 -25.71 -36.81 -12.23
C LYS A 604 -25.97 -36.36 -10.79
N ASP A 605 -25.16 -36.80 -9.83
CA ASP A 605 -25.28 -36.36 -8.44
C ASP A 605 -24.89 -34.88 -8.31
N VAL A 606 -23.85 -34.46 -9.03
CA VAL A 606 -23.42 -33.05 -9.08
C VAL A 606 -24.46 -32.17 -9.76
N LEU A 607 -25.01 -32.59 -10.90
CA LEU A 607 -26.10 -31.86 -11.57
C LEU A 607 -27.34 -31.75 -10.67
N ALA A 608 -27.70 -32.81 -9.95
CA ALA A 608 -28.85 -32.81 -9.05
C ALA A 608 -28.67 -31.91 -7.81
N ALA A 609 -27.44 -31.50 -7.49
CA ALA A 609 -27.17 -30.52 -6.45
C ALA A 609 -27.42 -29.07 -6.91
N ASP A 610 -27.56 -28.84 -8.21
CA ASP A 610 -27.95 -27.55 -8.77
C ASP A 610 -29.47 -27.45 -8.91
N GLU A 611 -30.08 -26.52 -8.16
CA GLU A 611 -31.52 -26.26 -8.27
C GLU A 611 -31.94 -25.68 -9.64
N GLU A 612 -31.03 -25.02 -10.36
CA GLU A 612 -31.28 -24.52 -11.72
C GLU A 612 -31.10 -25.62 -12.78
N ASN A 613 -30.56 -26.80 -12.42
CA ASN A 613 -30.14 -27.86 -13.36
C ASN A 613 -29.26 -27.32 -14.51
N ASN A 614 -28.39 -26.35 -14.21
CA ASN A 614 -27.65 -25.57 -15.20
C ASN A 614 -26.14 -25.75 -15.00
N VAL A 615 -25.70 -27.00 -15.12
CA VAL A 615 -24.30 -27.42 -14.98
C VAL A 615 -23.83 -28.10 -16.27
N ILE A 616 -22.65 -27.69 -16.74
CA ILE A 616 -21.86 -28.39 -17.76
C ILE A 616 -20.60 -28.98 -17.12
N PHE A 617 -20.05 -30.03 -17.71
CA PHE A 617 -18.81 -30.65 -17.26
C PHE A 617 -17.65 -30.31 -18.19
N SER A 618 -16.43 -30.32 -17.67
CA SER A 618 -15.19 -30.12 -18.41
C SER A 618 -14.25 -31.32 -18.27
N ILE A 619 -13.62 -31.73 -19.36
CA ILE A 619 -12.49 -32.67 -19.38
C ILE A 619 -11.29 -31.95 -19.97
N HIS A 620 -10.12 -32.11 -19.34
CA HIS A 620 -8.85 -31.59 -19.85
C HIS A 620 -8.11 -32.72 -20.57
N MET A 621 -8.05 -32.67 -21.89
CA MET A 621 -7.52 -33.74 -22.73
C MET A 621 -6.02 -33.53 -23.02
N TYR A 622 -5.19 -33.99 -22.08
CA TYR A 622 -3.74 -34.18 -22.28
C TYR A 622 -3.42 -35.67 -22.55
N GLY A 623 -2.20 -36.16 -22.30
CA GLY A 623 -1.81 -37.52 -22.72
C GLY A 623 -2.64 -38.63 -22.08
N THR A 624 -3.08 -38.43 -20.83
CA THR A 624 -3.88 -39.41 -20.11
C THR A 624 -5.31 -39.48 -20.64
N ALA A 625 -6.02 -38.36 -20.75
CA ALA A 625 -7.43 -38.33 -21.16
C ALA A 625 -7.65 -38.25 -22.67
N GLY A 626 -6.69 -37.65 -23.38
CA GLY A 626 -6.78 -37.28 -24.78
C GLY A 626 -6.05 -38.22 -25.75
N ASN A 627 -5.52 -39.36 -25.32
CA ASN A 627 -4.95 -40.31 -26.28
C ASN A 627 -6.03 -40.97 -27.16
N LYS A 628 -5.62 -41.47 -28.33
CA LYS A 628 -6.48 -42.07 -29.37
C LYS A 628 -7.49 -43.13 -28.92
N ASN A 629 -7.21 -43.84 -27.82
CA ASN A 629 -8.08 -44.90 -27.33
C ASN A 629 -9.14 -44.37 -26.33
N ARG A 630 -8.97 -43.14 -25.85
CA ARG A 630 -9.74 -42.56 -24.74
C ARG A 630 -10.59 -41.36 -25.11
N VAL A 631 -10.21 -40.56 -26.12
CA VAL A 631 -10.99 -39.36 -26.54
C VAL A 631 -12.47 -39.68 -26.67
N LYS A 632 -12.81 -40.63 -27.55
CA LYS A 632 -14.21 -40.99 -27.81
C LYS A 632 -14.91 -41.58 -26.58
N SER A 633 -14.27 -42.50 -25.85
CA SER A 633 -14.91 -43.16 -24.70
C SER A 633 -15.12 -42.22 -23.52
N ASN A 634 -14.21 -41.26 -23.31
CA ASN A 634 -14.35 -40.21 -22.32
C ASN A 634 -15.51 -39.27 -22.66
N ILE A 635 -15.62 -38.82 -23.91
CA ILE A 635 -16.73 -37.98 -24.40
C ILE A 635 -18.06 -38.72 -24.30
N ASP A 636 -18.15 -39.89 -24.93
CA ASP A 636 -19.36 -40.73 -24.95
C ASP A 636 -19.85 -41.05 -23.54
N GLY A 637 -18.92 -41.31 -22.61
CA GLY A 637 -19.24 -41.62 -21.22
C GLY A 637 -19.91 -40.48 -20.47
N VAL A 638 -19.79 -39.24 -20.93
CA VAL A 638 -20.51 -38.06 -20.38
C VAL A 638 -21.78 -37.82 -21.19
N ILE A 639 -21.68 -37.62 -22.51
CA ILE A 639 -22.82 -37.15 -23.32
C ILE A 639 -23.95 -38.18 -23.45
N ASN A 640 -23.65 -39.48 -23.37
CA ASN A 640 -24.69 -40.53 -23.39
C ASN A 640 -25.47 -40.63 -22.08
N GLN A 641 -25.01 -39.94 -21.03
CA GLN A 641 -25.75 -39.83 -19.78
C GLN A 641 -26.75 -38.67 -19.77
N GLY A 642 -26.78 -37.87 -20.84
CA GLY A 642 -27.54 -36.63 -20.91
C GLY A 642 -26.89 -35.49 -20.12
N LEU A 643 -25.56 -35.50 -20.01
CA LEU A 643 -24.77 -34.43 -19.38
C LEU A 643 -24.05 -33.63 -20.46
N ALA A 644 -24.10 -32.30 -20.37
CA ALA A 644 -23.39 -31.41 -21.29
C ALA A 644 -21.89 -31.40 -20.98
N LEU A 645 -21.07 -31.37 -22.04
CA LEU A 645 -19.62 -31.50 -21.94
C LEU A 645 -18.90 -30.43 -22.76
N CYS A 646 -17.87 -29.84 -22.18
CA CYS A 646 -16.82 -29.09 -22.85
C CYS A 646 -15.48 -29.82 -22.72
N ILE A 647 -14.61 -29.70 -23.72
CA ILE A 647 -13.19 -30.01 -23.54
C ILE A 647 -12.52 -28.69 -23.18
N GLY A 648 -12.43 -28.39 -21.88
CA GLY A 648 -12.02 -27.07 -21.37
C GLY A 648 -10.55 -26.75 -21.62
N GLU A 649 -9.73 -27.79 -21.66
CA GLU A 649 -8.32 -27.73 -22.07
C GLU A 649 -7.95 -28.94 -22.91
N PHE A 650 -7.01 -28.75 -23.84
CA PHE A 650 -6.34 -29.85 -24.52
C PHE A 650 -5.01 -29.34 -25.09
N GLY A 651 -4.08 -30.26 -25.33
CA GLY A 651 -2.82 -29.98 -26.02
C GLY A 651 -2.68 -30.85 -27.27
N TRP A 652 -1.58 -30.68 -27.98
CA TRP A 652 -1.12 -31.66 -29.00
C TRP A 652 -0.18 -32.71 -28.37
N TYR A 653 0.50 -32.33 -27.29
CA TYR A 653 1.41 -33.20 -26.54
C TYR A 653 1.53 -32.71 -25.10
N HIS A 654 1.72 -33.63 -24.16
CA HIS A 654 1.94 -33.29 -22.76
C HIS A 654 2.92 -34.27 -22.09
N SER A 655 3.37 -33.94 -20.88
CA SER A 655 4.36 -34.72 -20.13
C SER A 655 3.94 -36.18 -19.86
N ASP A 656 2.65 -36.47 -19.94
CA ASP A 656 2.04 -37.79 -19.74
C ASP A 656 1.68 -38.52 -21.06
N GLY A 657 1.96 -37.91 -22.22
CA GLY A 657 1.88 -38.59 -23.51
C GLY A 657 1.36 -37.74 -24.66
N ASP A 658 1.22 -38.43 -25.79
CA ASP A 658 0.63 -37.94 -27.03
C ASP A 658 -0.88 -37.72 -26.87
N VAL A 659 -1.39 -36.62 -27.44
CA VAL A 659 -2.82 -36.33 -27.52
C VAL A 659 -3.28 -36.62 -28.94
N ASP A 660 -4.51 -37.08 -29.12
CA ASP A 660 -5.12 -37.26 -30.45
C ASP A 660 -5.98 -36.04 -30.75
N GLU A 661 -5.33 -34.90 -31.05
CA GLU A 661 -5.99 -33.60 -31.24
C GLU A 661 -6.81 -33.49 -32.55
N ASP A 662 -6.68 -34.47 -33.45
CA ASP A 662 -7.38 -34.52 -34.74
C ASP A 662 -8.78 -35.16 -34.65
N LEU A 663 -9.15 -35.71 -33.49
CA LEU A 663 -10.32 -36.58 -33.28
C LEU A 663 -11.38 -35.92 -32.39
#